data_AF-A0A841YHF5-F1
#
_entry.id   AF-A0A841YHF5-F1
#
_cell.length_a   1.000
_cell.length_b   1.000
_cell.length_c   1.000
_cell.angle_alpha   90.00
_cell.angle_beta   90.00
_cell.angle_gamma   90.00
#
_symmetry.space_group_name_H-M   'P 1'
#
loop_
_entity.id
_entity.type
_entity.pdbx_description
1 polymer ?
#
loop_
_entity_poly.entity_id
_entity_poly.type
_entity_poly.pdbx_seq_one_letter_code
_entity_poly.pdbx_strand_id
1 'polypeptide(L)'
;MSGRAVYEEPKQNELIDINGQVKAYRIKEGVYNTKSGLDYMIVENTKTGEVGMVFQGTQGQKDGGRDIITDATLPGNIPDAQLLAADEAYREMSKKYDIKYVGGNSLGGGLSNYVASNNDVKSVTYNPAILPDGEYAQKNPDITNYMSEYDPLTLGERSAGYLSRLPGKNVIVNNNMPLFATLVSNHTGYSESIKIDGEEILIDADAYLPVGVWSGAVLTGGKGHKIDVNPENMKILAEAMVSKMKGQMTTAQSHVDHAVDIVEREGAKLDDRKETLTASFDDLLGQDALGKIMTFTSQYELVRDEIEKINPVGVKALDALQRIRSTPVISDIFDFISTHSFLGAFSLLMDLPLLVGDTLMKLDDLILQVNALKKQAIPKLFQGIDNEFFDDGMVAELKAHYKIIDENKEVVTHQIVTFGTQVTYVSKELEKADKLLTATQQMERVAAPPATSDFTLQESKALQDGMGKKQKLLDDNFRKFRDAATSSLDPLITSLGSTLNQLNSTVGEAYTIVKTVRSGLDYVKVPFTDIDDNMRAGLDAFIEFAEPYQVMVESLIQATRSLRGGGLSAVLEAYRPYIDTALFEGTQFQNVIALNKVSVNIYESAKMVFEDIKYQLSDNKAVAVEALDKLADKVVINLAILLDQLKRGSIEV
;
A
#
# COMPACT_ATOMS: atom_id res chain seq x y z
N MET A 1 1.58 17.25 -0.18
CA MET A 1 1.33 17.23 -1.64
C MET A 1 1.19 15.77 -2.03
N SER A 2 0.13 15.46 -2.75
CA SER A 2 -0.10 14.12 -3.28
C SER A 2 1.02 13.70 -4.24
N GLY A 3 1.36 12.42 -4.29
CA GLY A 3 2.22 11.87 -5.34
C GLY A 3 1.60 12.04 -6.74
N ARG A 4 0.28 12.25 -6.86
CA ARG A 4 -0.40 12.45 -8.16
C ARG A 4 0.17 13.61 -8.98
N ALA A 5 0.52 14.72 -8.33
CA ALA A 5 0.99 15.93 -9.02
C ALA A 5 2.24 15.69 -9.88
N VAL A 6 3.14 14.77 -9.50
CA VAL A 6 4.33 14.47 -10.32
C VAL A 6 3.96 13.69 -11.59
N TYR A 7 2.85 12.95 -11.61
CA TYR A 7 2.37 12.23 -12.80
C TYR A 7 1.73 13.13 -13.85
N GLU A 8 1.36 14.35 -13.50
CA GLU A 8 0.85 15.35 -14.45
C GLU A 8 1.98 16.06 -15.21
N GLU A 9 3.24 15.71 -14.92
CA GLU A 9 4.46 16.27 -15.51
C GLU A 9 4.46 17.82 -15.54
N PRO A 10 4.15 18.50 -14.41
CA PRO A 10 3.95 19.93 -14.37
C PRO A 10 5.22 20.69 -14.69
N LYS A 11 5.07 21.84 -15.35
CA LYS A 11 6.19 22.63 -15.88
C LYS A 11 6.75 23.58 -14.83
N GLN A 12 7.99 24.02 -15.03
CA GLN A 12 8.60 25.03 -14.19
C GLN A 12 7.74 26.30 -14.10
N ASN A 13 7.63 26.85 -12.88
CA ASN A 13 6.80 27.98 -12.48
C ASN A 13 5.28 27.74 -12.48
N GLU A 14 4.83 26.53 -12.80
CA GLU A 14 3.44 26.14 -12.60
C GLU A 14 3.08 26.18 -11.11
N LEU A 15 1.82 26.53 -10.83
CA LEU A 15 1.29 26.59 -9.49
C LEU A 15 0.27 25.49 -9.32
N ILE A 16 0.44 24.69 -8.27
CA ILE A 16 -0.40 23.52 -8.00
C ILE A 16 -1.35 23.82 -6.85
N ASP A 17 -2.62 23.52 -7.08
CA ASP A 17 -3.68 23.56 -6.09
C ASP A 17 -3.72 22.24 -5.35
N ILE A 18 -3.79 22.27 -4.02
CA ILE A 18 -3.85 21.05 -3.18
C ILE A 18 -4.95 21.22 -2.15
N ASN A 19 -5.91 20.30 -2.09
CA ASN A 19 -6.98 20.27 -1.07
C ASN A 19 -7.76 21.59 -0.93
N GLY A 20 -8.10 22.20 -2.06
CA GLY A 20 -8.80 23.50 -2.10
C GLY A 20 -7.91 24.71 -1.74
N GLN A 21 -6.64 24.49 -1.39
CA GLN A 21 -5.67 25.58 -1.27
C GLN A 21 -5.13 25.95 -2.65
N VAL A 22 -5.56 27.10 -3.13
CA VAL A 22 -5.15 27.67 -4.41
C VAL A 22 -3.68 28.07 -4.35
N LYS A 23 -2.89 27.63 -5.32
CA LYS A 23 -1.46 27.93 -5.51
C LYS A 23 -0.63 27.55 -4.28
N ALA A 24 -0.92 26.40 -3.68
CA ALA A 24 -0.25 25.91 -2.49
C ALA A 24 1.25 25.65 -2.73
N TYR A 25 1.61 25.23 -3.96
CA TYR A 25 2.99 24.95 -4.32
C TYR A 25 3.36 25.57 -5.66
N ARG A 26 4.65 25.91 -5.80
CA ARG A 26 5.26 26.33 -7.05
C ARG A 26 6.26 25.29 -7.51
N ILE A 27 6.19 24.88 -8.77
CA ILE A 27 7.19 24.01 -9.39
C ILE A 27 8.46 24.81 -9.68
N LYS A 28 9.57 24.39 -9.08
CA LYS A 28 10.90 24.96 -9.32
C LYS A 28 11.61 24.27 -10.47
N GLU A 29 11.39 22.97 -10.63
CA GLU A 29 11.98 22.13 -11.68
C GLU A 29 11.15 20.87 -11.88
N GLY A 30 11.12 20.33 -13.09
CA GLY A 30 10.52 19.04 -13.40
C GLY A 30 11.41 18.31 -14.40
N VAL A 31 11.77 17.07 -14.09
CA VAL A 31 12.62 16.20 -14.91
C VAL A 31 11.83 14.92 -15.17
N TYR A 32 11.43 14.72 -16.43
CA TYR A 32 10.50 13.68 -16.84
C TYR A 32 11.00 12.94 -18.08
N ASN A 33 10.50 11.71 -18.29
CA ASN A 33 10.81 10.85 -19.42
C ASN A 33 12.33 10.59 -19.58
N THR A 34 13.03 10.42 -18.46
CA THR A 34 14.47 10.14 -18.48
C THR A 34 14.77 8.74 -18.99
N LYS A 35 15.96 8.55 -19.57
CA LYS A 35 16.39 7.23 -20.07
C LYS A 35 16.57 6.18 -18.97
N SER A 36 16.82 6.61 -17.74
CA SER A 36 16.92 5.74 -16.56
C SER A 36 15.56 5.38 -15.98
N GLY A 37 14.47 5.98 -16.46
CA GLY A 37 13.13 5.86 -15.86
C GLY A 37 12.98 6.62 -14.54
N LEU A 38 13.97 7.43 -14.14
CA LEU A 38 13.90 8.27 -12.95
C LEU A 38 13.26 9.61 -13.30
N ASP A 39 12.06 9.84 -12.80
CA ASP A 39 11.35 11.10 -12.99
C ASP A 39 11.04 11.74 -11.64
N TYR A 40 11.12 13.07 -11.57
CA TYR A 40 10.90 13.82 -10.33
C TYR A 40 10.57 15.29 -10.60
N MET A 41 10.05 15.96 -9.56
CA MET A 41 9.87 17.41 -9.54
C MET A 41 10.40 18.04 -8.25
N ILE A 42 10.82 19.30 -8.34
CA ILE A 42 11.18 20.15 -7.21
C ILE A 42 10.06 21.14 -6.98
N VAL A 43 9.57 21.20 -5.75
CA VAL A 43 8.39 21.99 -5.37
C VAL A 43 8.70 22.89 -4.18
N GLU A 44 8.21 24.13 -4.21
CA GLU A 44 8.30 25.07 -3.11
C GLU A 44 6.90 25.30 -2.54
N ASN A 45 6.74 25.11 -1.24
CA ASN A 45 5.52 25.52 -0.55
C ASN A 45 5.43 27.05 -0.56
N THR A 46 4.36 27.61 -1.12
CA THR A 46 4.25 29.06 -1.31
C THR A 46 4.04 29.84 0.00
N LYS A 47 3.64 29.15 1.07
CA LYS A 47 3.43 29.73 2.40
C LYS A 47 4.67 29.65 3.28
N THR A 48 5.36 28.51 3.31
CA THR A 48 6.52 28.29 4.20
C THR A 48 7.86 28.58 3.51
N GLY A 49 7.90 28.54 2.18
CA GLY A 49 9.15 28.62 1.39
C GLY A 49 9.98 27.34 1.44
N GLU A 50 9.51 26.30 2.14
CA GLU A 50 10.21 25.02 2.18
C GLU A 50 10.19 24.34 0.81
N VAL A 51 11.35 23.79 0.42
CA VAL A 51 11.51 23.09 -0.85
C VAL A 51 11.55 21.59 -0.62
N GLY A 52 10.78 20.86 -1.42
CA GLY A 52 10.77 19.40 -1.46
C GLY A 52 11.08 18.86 -2.85
N MET A 53 11.53 17.62 -2.91
CA MET A 53 11.70 16.83 -4.12
C MET A 53 10.72 15.67 -4.10
N VAL A 54 9.94 15.50 -5.16
CA VAL A 54 8.92 14.46 -5.27
C VAL A 54 9.28 13.53 -6.42
N PHE A 55 9.53 12.27 -6.12
CA PHE A 55 9.83 11.24 -7.11
C PHE A 55 8.54 10.63 -7.67
N GLN A 56 8.52 10.41 -8.97
CA GLN A 56 7.45 9.67 -9.64
C GLN A 56 7.62 8.18 -9.39
N GLY A 57 6.53 7.49 -9.07
CA GLY A 57 6.49 6.02 -9.12
C GLY A 57 6.30 5.51 -10.54
N THR A 58 5.99 4.22 -10.70
CA THR A 58 5.76 3.59 -12.01
C THR A 58 4.72 4.36 -12.84
N GLN A 59 5.05 4.66 -14.11
CA GLN A 59 4.21 5.43 -15.04
C GLN A 59 2.92 4.72 -15.54
N GLY A 60 2.43 3.69 -14.84
CA GLY A 60 1.34 2.82 -15.30
C GLY A 60 -0.05 3.48 -15.42
N GLN A 61 -0.17 4.79 -15.20
CA GLN A 61 -1.38 5.54 -15.46
C GLN A 61 -1.72 5.64 -16.96
N LYS A 62 -0.73 5.48 -17.86
CA LYS A 62 -0.94 5.54 -19.31
C LYS A 62 -1.81 4.39 -19.87
N ASP A 63 -1.91 3.27 -19.15
CA ASP A 63 -2.66 2.06 -19.55
C ASP A 63 -3.83 1.68 -18.62
N GLY A 64 -4.35 2.66 -17.86
CA GLY A 64 -5.49 2.46 -16.96
C GLY A 64 -5.13 1.83 -15.61
N GLY A 65 -3.88 2.00 -15.14
CA GLY A 65 -3.44 1.54 -13.81
C GLY A 65 -3.02 0.07 -13.73
N ARG A 66 -3.10 -0.68 -14.84
CA ARG A 66 -2.71 -2.10 -14.91
C ARG A 66 -1.23 -2.35 -14.58
N ASP A 67 -0.34 -1.47 -15.03
CA ASP A 67 1.10 -1.54 -14.77
C ASP A 67 1.48 -1.09 -13.35
N ILE A 68 0.67 -0.22 -12.73
CA ILE A 68 0.92 0.24 -11.35
C ILE A 68 0.79 -0.93 -10.37
N ILE A 69 -0.26 -1.74 -10.52
CA ILE A 69 -0.46 -2.93 -9.69
C ILE A 69 0.61 -3.99 -10.00
N THR A 70 0.99 -4.14 -11.27
CA THR A 70 2.03 -5.08 -11.71
C THR A 70 3.39 -4.75 -11.09
N ASP A 71 3.81 -3.50 -11.11
CA ASP A 71 5.14 -3.10 -10.63
C ASP A 71 5.19 -2.88 -9.12
N ALA A 72 4.06 -2.48 -8.52
CA ALA A 72 3.93 -2.39 -7.08
C ALA A 72 4.08 -3.76 -6.43
N THR A 73 3.35 -4.78 -6.89
CA THR A 73 3.29 -6.11 -6.23
C THR A 73 4.57 -6.95 -6.30
N LEU A 74 5.63 -6.44 -6.93
CA LEU A 74 6.93 -7.08 -6.95
C LEU A 74 7.65 -6.78 -5.62
N PRO A 75 7.93 -7.79 -4.79
CA PRO A 75 8.78 -7.56 -3.65
C PRO A 75 10.18 -7.21 -4.14
N GLY A 76 10.54 -5.94 -3.99
CA GLY A 76 11.91 -5.61 -3.69
C GLY A 76 12.88 -5.45 -4.84
N ASN A 77 12.41 -5.22 -6.06
CA ASN A 77 13.27 -5.01 -7.22
C ASN A 77 13.19 -3.57 -7.74
N ILE A 78 13.40 -2.59 -6.86
CA ILE A 78 13.79 -1.26 -7.35
C ILE A 78 15.17 -1.44 -7.97
N PRO A 79 15.36 -1.17 -9.27
CA PRO A 79 16.66 -1.36 -9.89
C PRO A 79 17.73 -0.52 -9.17
N ASP A 80 18.85 -1.13 -8.81
CA ASP A 80 19.97 -0.43 -8.15
C ASP A 80 20.38 0.83 -8.91
N ALA A 81 20.34 0.78 -10.24
CA ALA A 81 20.63 1.93 -11.09
C ALA A 81 19.66 3.11 -10.85
N GLN A 82 18.38 2.85 -10.59
CA GLN A 82 17.38 3.90 -10.34
C GLN A 82 17.51 4.46 -8.91
N LEU A 83 17.86 3.62 -7.93
CA LEU A 83 18.19 4.06 -6.56
C LEU A 83 19.41 4.98 -6.54
N LEU A 84 20.49 4.57 -7.23
CA LEU A 84 21.71 5.36 -7.37
C LEU A 84 21.46 6.67 -8.12
N ALA A 85 20.69 6.62 -9.20
CA ALA A 85 20.33 7.83 -9.94
C ALA A 85 19.48 8.80 -9.08
N ALA A 86 18.58 8.28 -8.24
CA ALA A 86 17.78 9.10 -7.33
C ALA A 86 18.65 9.80 -6.28
N ASP A 87 19.62 9.09 -5.69
CA ASP A 87 20.60 9.65 -4.75
C ASP A 87 21.47 10.74 -5.42
N GLU A 88 21.96 10.48 -6.63
CA GLU A 88 22.74 11.44 -7.40
C GLU A 88 21.93 12.70 -7.73
N ALA A 89 20.71 12.53 -8.24
CA ALA A 89 19.80 13.62 -8.56
C ALA A 89 19.47 14.47 -7.33
N TYR A 90 19.20 13.83 -6.18
CA TYR A 90 19.01 14.55 -4.92
C TYR A 90 20.25 15.38 -4.55
N ARG A 91 21.46 14.79 -4.59
CA ARG A 91 22.71 15.51 -4.26
C ARG A 91 22.97 16.69 -5.19
N GLU A 92 22.60 16.59 -6.47
CA GLU A 92 22.72 17.69 -7.42
C GLU A 92 21.69 18.79 -7.13
N MET A 93 20.42 18.43 -7.02
CA MET A 93 19.33 19.39 -6.84
C MET A 93 19.35 20.04 -5.46
N SER A 94 19.83 19.35 -4.43
CA SER A 94 19.93 19.89 -3.07
C SER A 94 20.98 21.01 -2.99
N LYS A 95 22.03 20.98 -3.82
CA LYS A 95 22.98 22.09 -3.97
C LYS A 95 22.34 23.33 -4.62
N LYS A 96 21.31 23.13 -5.44
CA LYS A 96 20.62 24.18 -6.19
C LYS A 96 19.46 24.79 -5.42
N TYR A 97 18.74 23.99 -4.65
CA TYR A 97 17.43 24.36 -4.08
C TYR A 97 17.27 24.18 -2.57
N ASP A 98 18.30 23.73 -1.83
CA ASP A 98 18.25 23.49 -0.38
C ASP A 98 17.03 22.62 0.03
N ILE A 99 16.98 21.40 -0.51
CA ILE A 99 15.84 20.48 -0.38
C ILE A 99 15.72 19.99 1.06
N LYS A 100 14.56 20.22 1.68
CA LYS A 100 14.26 19.81 3.07
C LYS A 100 13.51 18.48 3.18
N TYR A 101 12.78 18.11 2.13
CA TYR A 101 11.95 16.92 2.11
C TYR A 101 12.09 16.17 0.79
N VAL A 102 12.09 14.85 0.87
CA VAL A 102 11.85 13.94 -0.26
C VAL A 102 10.53 13.21 -0.04
N GLY A 103 9.85 12.85 -1.12
CA GLY A 103 8.60 12.11 -1.04
C GLY A 103 8.18 11.48 -2.35
N GLY A 104 7.18 10.61 -2.28
CA GLY A 104 6.67 9.89 -3.44
C GLY A 104 5.68 8.80 -3.05
N ASN A 105 5.06 8.19 -4.06
CA ASN A 105 4.16 7.06 -3.93
C ASN A 105 4.75 5.83 -4.62
N SER A 106 4.45 4.62 -4.13
CA SER A 106 4.90 3.36 -4.73
C SER A 106 6.43 3.32 -4.85
N LEU A 107 6.95 3.00 -6.04
CA LEU A 107 8.36 3.12 -6.40
C LEU A 107 8.98 4.47 -5.99
N GLY A 108 8.31 5.60 -6.21
CA GLY A 108 8.80 6.93 -5.83
C GLY A 108 8.94 7.10 -4.32
N GLY A 109 8.10 6.41 -3.54
CA GLY A 109 8.25 6.32 -2.08
C GLY A 109 9.47 5.50 -1.68
N GLY A 110 9.73 4.37 -2.36
CA GLY A 110 10.95 3.59 -2.19
C GLY A 110 12.21 4.40 -2.50
N LEU A 111 12.24 5.10 -3.62
CA LEU A 111 13.35 6.01 -3.99
C LEU A 111 13.59 7.08 -2.92
N SER A 112 12.52 7.69 -2.40
CA SER A 112 12.61 8.70 -1.33
C SER A 112 13.22 8.15 -0.05
N ASN A 113 12.79 6.95 0.36
CA ASN A 113 13.30 6.26 1.53
C ASN A 113 14.77 5.88 1.39
N TYR A 114 15.20 5.49 0.19
CA TYR A 114 16.60 5.23 -0.10
C TYR A 114 17.44 6.51 0.03
N VAL A 115 16.97 7.62 -0.56
CA VAL A 115 17.65 8.92 -0.47
C VAL A 115 17.79 9.38 0.99
N ALA A 116 16.72 9.34 1.78
CA ALA A 116 16.75 9.74 3.19
C ALA A 116 17.51 8.75 4.10
N SER A 117 17.73 7.52 3.65
CA SER A 117 18.60 6.57 4.38
C SER A 117 20.08 6.89 4.16
N ASN A 118 20.43 7.60 3.07
CA ASN A 118 21.81 7.89 2.67
C ASN A 118 22.19 9.38 2.82
N ASN A 119 21.25 10.25 3.18
CA ASN A 119 21.45 11.70 3.31
C ASN A 119 20.65 12.27 4.49
N ASP A 120 21.07 13.43 4.99
CA ASP A 120 20.37 14.20 6.02
C ASP A 120 19.17 14.95 5.43
N VAL A 121 18.09 14.23 5.15
CA VAL A 121 16.84 14.77 4.59
C VAL A 121 15.64 13.98 5.09
N LYS A 122 14.50 14.65 5.25
CA LYS A 122 13.26 14.00 5.69
C LYS A 122 12.55 13.31 4.53
N SER A 123 12.07 12.09 4.73
CA SER A 123 11.22 11.35 3.80
C SER A 123 9.78 11.28 4.30
N VAL A 124 8.83 11.66 3.46
CA VAL A 124 7.40 11.44 3.69
C VAL A 124 6.81 10.75 2.48
N THR A 125 6.35 9.52 2.65
CA THR A 125 5.91 8.67 1.55
C THR A 125 4.48 8.19 1.76
N TYR A 126 3.82 7.79 0.66
CA TYR A 126 2.51 7.17 0.68
C TYR A 126 2.55 5.84 -0.07
N ASN A 127 2.18 4.73 0.56
CA ASN A 127 2.29 3.36 0.03
C ASN A 127 3.64 3.11 -0.67
N PRO A 128 4.80 3.35 0.01
CA PRO A 128 6.10 3.16 -0.60
C PRO A 128 6.38 1.68 -0.90
N ALA A 129 7.08 1.40 -1.99
CA ALA A 129 7.68 0.10 -2.20
C ALA A 129 8.82 -0.17 -1.19
N ILE A 130 8.98 -1.42 -0.80
CA ILE A 130 10.14 -1.85 0.01
C ILE A 130 11.46 -1.59 -0.73
N LEU A 131 12.52 -1.27 0.04
CA LEU A 131 13.88 -1.19 -0.49
C LEU A 131 14.42 -2.59 -0.85
N PRO A 132 15.52 -2.72 -1.60
CA PRO A 132 16.24 -3.99 -1.82
C PRO A 132 16.56 -4.74 -0.52
N ASP A 133 17.07 -5.97 -0.60
CA ASP A 133 17.49 -6.70 0.59
C ASP A 133 18.66 -5.98 1.27
N GLY A 134 18.52 -5.72 2.57
CA GLY A 134 19.51 -4.97 3.33
C GLY A 134 19.06 -4.67 4.76
N GLU A 135 19.98 -4.11 5.54
CA GLU A 135 19.69 -3.64 6.89
C GLU A 135 19.34 -2.15 6.86
N TYR A 136 18.07 -1.83 7.13
CA TYR A 136 17.59 -0.46 7.14
C TYR A 136 17.16 -0.04 8.55
N ALA A 137 17.41 1.23 8.88
CA ALA A 137 17.10 1.79 10.18
C ALA A 137 15.58 1.92 10.40
N GLN A 138 14.99 0.92 11.08
CA GLN A 138 13.57 0.88 11.45
C GLN A 138 13.12 2.01 12.40
N LYS A 139 14.06 2.78 12.95
CA LYS A 139 13.80 3.89 13.87
C LYS A 139 14.40 5.21 13.37
N ASN A 140 14.60 5.34 12.06
CA ASN A 140 15.02 6.62 11.47
C ASN A 140 13.91 7.66 11.72
N PRO A 141 14.16 8.72 12.52
CA PRO A 141 13.14 9.72 12.84
C PRO A 141 12.79 10.63 11.65
N ASP A 142 13.62 10.66 10.63
CA ASP A 142 13.44 11.51 9.45
C ASP A 142 12.58 10.83 8.37
N ILE A 143 12.25 9.54 8.53
CA ILE A 143 11.44 8.78 7.57
C ILE A 143 10.08 8.44 8.16
N THR A 144 9.00 8.85 7.49
CA THR A 144 7.63 8.45 7.81
C THR A 144 6.92 7.93 6.55
N ASN A 145 6.43 6.70 6.64
CA ASN A 145 5.67 6.02 5.60
C ASN A 145 4.20 5.96 6.00
N TYR A 146 3.34 6.63 5.24
CA TYR A 146 1.90 6.46 5.35
C TYR A 146 1.48 5.32 4.42
N MET A 147 0.78 4.34 4.95
CA MET A 147 0.34 3.16 4.21
C MET A 147 -1.16 3.03 4.38
N SER A 148 -1.90 2.93 3.29
CA SER A 148 -3.33 2.70 3.38
C SER A 148 -3.64 1.30 3.92
N GLU A 149 -4.68 1.20 4.73
CA GLU A 149 -5.17 -0.06 5.29
C GLU A 149 -5.41 -1.13 4.23
N TYR A 150 -5.90 -0.73 3.05
CA TYR A 150 -6.17 -1.62 1.93
C TYR A 150 -5.24 -1.39 0.75
N ASP A 151 -4.04 -0.84 0.95
CA ASP A 151 -3.07 -0.81 -0.13
C ASP A 151 -2.65 -2.25 -0.50
N PRO A 152 -2.93 -2.74 -1.73
CA PRO A 152 -2.57 -4.10 -2.12
C PRO A 152 -1.06 -4.35 -2.00
N LEU A 153 -0.22 -3.35 -2.25
CA LEU A 153 1.22 -3.51 -2.09
C LEU A 153 1.58 -3.78 -0.62
N THR A 154 1.20 -2.87 0.27
CA THR A 154 1.44 -2.99 1.71
C THR A 154 0.91 -4.31 2.26
N LEU A 155 -0.28 -4.75 1.84
CA LEU A 155 -0.86 -6.04 2.27
C LEU A 155 0.02 -7.22 1.86
N GLY A 156 0.49 -7.25 0.61
CA GLY A 156 1.41 -8.26 0.09
C GLY A 156 2.76 -8.27 0.82
N GLU A 157 3.41 -7.11 0.93
CA GLU A 157 4.72 -6.98 1.56
C GLU A 157 4.70 -7.33 3.05
N ARG A 158 3.66 -6.89 3.77
CA ARG A 158 3.48 -7.18 5.19
C ARG A 158 3.24 -8.66 5.43
N SER A 159 2.39 -9.30 4.64
CA SER A 159 2.11 -10.73 4.77
C SER A 159 3.29 -11.62 4.37
N ALA A 160 4.10 -11.16 3.41
CA ALA A 160 5.35 -11.81 3.01
C ALA A 160 6.53 -11.56 3.96
N GLY A 161 6.36 -10.72 5.00
CA GLY A 161 7.38 -10.49 6.02
C GLY A 161 8.47 -9.49 5.64
N TYR A 162 8.23 -8.63 4.66
CA TYR A 162 9.25 -7.70 4.12
C TYR A 162 9.31 -6.33 4.80
N LEU A 163 8.53 -6.09 5.87
CA LEU A 163 8.51 -4.78 6.54
C LEU A 163 9.86 -4.32 7.10
N SER A 164 10.81 -5.24 7.35
CA SER A 164 12.19 -4.89 7.73
C SER A 164 12.95 -4.09 6.65
N ARG A 165 12.46 -4.10 5.41
CA ARG A 165 13.00 -3.37 4.25
C ARG A 165 12.36 -1.99 4.06
N LEU A 166 11.39 -1.62 4.91
CA LEU A 166 10.84 -0.26 4.98
C LEU A 166 11.48 0.49 6.17
N PRO A 167 12.39 1.46 5.94
CA PRO A 167 12.99 2.23 7.01
C PRO A 167 12.00 3.19 7.67
N GLY A 168 12.32 3.61 8.91
CA GLY A 168 11.57 4.65 9.61
C GLY A 168 10.22 4.22 10.17
N LYS A 169 9.35 5.21 10.39
CA LYS A 169 8.05 5.02 11.02
C LYS A 169 6.99 4.64 9.99
N ASN A 170 6.36 3.49 10.19
CA ASN A 170 5.25 2.99 9.37
C ASN A 170 3.90 3.31 10.02
N VAL A 171 3.00 3.98 9.30
CA VAL A 171 1.71 4.47 9.79
C VAL A 171 0.59 3.95 8.89
N ILE A 172 -0.31 3.13 9.42
CA ILE A 172 -1.52 2.73 8.71
C ILE A 172 -2.55 3.88 8.76
N VAL A 173 -3.11 4.24 7.61
CA VAL A 173 -4.17 5.25 7.49
C VAL A 173 -5.48 4.63 6.99
N ASN A 174 -6.58 4.99 7.63
CA ASN A 174 -7.93 4.47 7.35
C ASN A 174 -8.66 5.43 6.40
N ASN A 175 -8.22 5.48 5.14
CA ASN A 175 -8.70 6.43 4.13
C ASN A 175 -9.39 5.77 2.92
N ASN A 176 -9.39 4.43 2.87
CA ASN A 176 -9.70 3.65 1.68
C ASN A 176 -10.73 2.54 1.95
N MET A 177 -11.08 1.77 0.94
CA MET A 177 -12.07 0.68 1.05
C MET A 177 -11.67 -0.59 0.29
N PRO A 178 -12.10 -1.77 0.74
CA PRO A 178 -11.71 -3.03 0.14
C PRO A 178 -12.65 -3.43 -1.03
N LEU A 179 -12.78 -2.61 -2.07
CA LEU A 179 -13.48 -2.98 -3.31
C LEU A 179 -12.48 -3.24 -4.44
N PHE A 180 -12.70 -4.22 -5.32
CA PHE A 180 -11.76 -4.46 -6.44
C PHE A 180 -11.63 -3.25 -7.36
N ALA A 181 -12.75 -2.59 -7.66
CA ALA A 181 -12.77 -1.34 -8.41
C ALA A 181 -11.88 -0.23 -7.82
N THR A 182 -11.46 -0.38 -6.56
CA THR A 182 -10.63 0.59 -5.82
C THR A 182 -9.20 0.12 -5.61
N LEU A 183 -8.76 -1.04 -6.12
CA LEU A 183 -7.37 -1.50 -5.94
C LEU A 183 -6.32 -0.48 -6.37
N VAL A 184 -6.50 0.13 -7.55
CA VAL A 184 -5.59 1.16 -8.06
C VAL A 184 -5.64 2.39 -7.18
N SER A 185 -6.82 2.91 -6.86
CA SER A 185 -6.97 4.10 -6.02
C SER A 185 -6.47 3.87 -4.59
N ASN A 186 -6.59 2.63 -4.09
CA ASN A 186 -6.09 2.27 -2.79
C ASN A 186 -4.56 2.33 -2.73
N HIS A 187 -3.90 1.98 -3.82
CA HIS A 187 -2.45 2.01 -3.97
C HIS A 187 -1.89 3.39 -4.32
N THR A 188 -2.45 4.05 -5.32
CA THR A 188 -2.00 5.38 -5.77
C THR A 188 -2.42 6.48 -4.82
N GLY A 189 -3.51 6.23 -4.09
CA GLY A 189 -4.14 7.18 -3.19
C GLY A 189 -4.97 8.24 -3.89
N TYR A 190 -5.21 8.17 -5.20
CA TYR A 190 -6.00 9.18 -5.89
C TYR A 190 -6.72 8.58 -7.08
N SER A 191 -8.02 8.83 -7.20
CA SER A 191 -8.81 8.49 -8.39
C SER A 191 -9.93 9.49 -8.62
N GLU A 192 -10.64 9.32 -9.75
CA GLU A 192 -11.98 9.88 -9.84
C GLU A 192 -12.87 9.27 -8.74
N SER A 193 -13.89 10.01 -8.31
CA SER A 193 -14.88 9.50 -7.38
C SER A 193 -15.54 8.23 -7.94
N ILE A 194 -15.73 7.22 -7.11
CA ILE A 194 -16.51 6.05 -7.50
C ILE A 194 -18.00 6.31 -7.22
N LYS A 195 -18.88 5.75 -8.05
CA LYS A 195 -20.34 5.87 -7.84
C LYS A 195 -20.88 4.66 -7.11
N ILE A 196 -21.49 4.88 -5.95
CA ILE A 196 -22.14 3.84 -5.13
C ILE A 196 -23.61 4.23 -4.96
N ASP A 197 -24.52 3.45 -5.52
CA ASP A 197 -25.96 3.76 -5.60
C ASP A 197 -26.29 5.21 -6.06
N GLY A 198 -25.47 5.77 -6.95
CA GLY A 198 -25.63 7.14 -7.46
C GLY A 198 -24.95 8.23 -6.62
N GLU A 199 -24.40 7.90 -5.45
CA GLU A 199 -23.56 8.81 -4.65
C GLU A 199 -22.11 8.77 -5.12
N GLU A 200 -21.48 9.95 -5.23
CA GLU A 200 -20.06 10.08 -5.56
C GLU A 200 -19.22 9.99 -4.30
N ILE A 201 -18.40 8.94 -4.22
CA ILE A 201 -17.50 8.66 -3.10
C ILE A 201 -16.07 8.97 -3.53
N LEU A 202 -15.44 9.88 -2.81
CA LEU A 202 -14.06 10.27 -3.04
C LEU A 202 -13.11 9.34 -2.28
N ILE A 203 -12.12 8.79 -2.99
CA ILE A 203 -11.06 7.94 -2.43
C ILE A 203 -9.73 8.62 -2.72
N ASP A 204 -9.40 9.60 -1.87
CA ASP A 204 -8.14 10.34 -1.93
C ASP A 204 -7.31 10.07 -0.68
N ALA A 205 -5.99 10.07 -0.82
CA ALA A 205 -5.04 9.66 0.20
C ALA A 205 -5.10 10.58 1.42
N ASP A 206 -5.40 11.84 1.17
CA ASP A 206 -5.57 12.91 2.14
C ASP A 206 -7.04 13.19 2.50
N ALA A 207 -7.99 12.45 1.90
CA ALA A 207 -9.36 12.49 2.35
C ALA A 207 -9.44 11.95 3.78
N TYR A 208 -10.08 12.74 4.64
CA TYR A 208 -10.42 12.35 6.01
C TYR A 208 -9.24 11.90 6.88
N LEU A 209 -7.99 12.29 6.58
CA LEU A 209 -6.88 12.02 7.49
C LEU A 209 -7.09 12.71 8.86
N PRO A 210 -6.77 12.01 9.98
CA PRO A 210 -6.87 12.59 11.31
C PRO A 210 -5.72 13.57 11.50
N VAL A 211 -5.92 14.83 11.11
CA VAL A 211 -4.88 15.87 11.22
C VAL A 211 -5.10 16.67 12.51
N GLY A 212 -4.05 16.77 13.32
CA GLY A 212 -4.07 17.55 14.56
C GLY A 212 -4.40 19.01 14.28
N VAL A 213 -5.34 19.56 15.06
CA VAL A 213 -5.88 20.91 14.85
C VAL A 213 -4.79 21.98 14.86
N TRP A 214 -3.81 21.83 15.75
CA TRP A 214 -2.73 22.81 15.92
C TRP A 214 -1.44 22.41 15.21
N SER A 215 -1.10 21.11 15.20
CA SER A 215 0.16 20.64 14.61
C SER A 215 0.13 20.61 13.09
N GLY A 216 -1.05 20.45 12.48
CA GLY A 216 -1.16 20.19 11.05
C GLY A 216 -0.59 18.83 10.62
N ALA A 217 -0.13 18.00 11.58
CA ALA A 217 0.43 16.68 11.33
C ALA A 217 -0.65 15.60 11.44
N VAL A 218 -0.47 14.49 10.71
CA VAL A 218 -1.32 13.32 10.86
C VAL A 218 -1.11 12.72 12.26
N LEU A 219 -2.22 12.54 12.97
CA LEU A 219 -2.29 11.94 14.30
C LEU A 219 -2.08 10.44 14.16
N THR A 220 -1.16 9.92 14.97
CA THR A 220 -0.70 8.52 14.90
C THR A 220 -0.66 7.87 16.28
N GLY A 221 -1.51 8.35 17.19
CA GLY A 221 -1.64 7.86 18.57
C GLY A 221 -0.59 8.38 19.58
N GLY A 222 0.36 9.22 19.15
CA GLY A 222 1.34 9.85 20.03
C GLY A 222 0.82 11.11 20.71
N LYS A 223 1.20 11.32 21.97
CA LYS A 223 0.91 12.56 22.72
C LYS A 223 1.96 13.61 22.39
N GLY A 224 1.56 14.68 21.69
CA GLY A 224 2.42 15.82 21.37
C GLY A 224 2.71 16.72 22.59
N HIS A 225 3.43 17.82 22.34
CA HIS A 225 3.53 18.89 23.33
C HIS A 225 2.17 19.57 23.51
N LYS A 226 1.86 19.96 24.76
CA LYS A 226 0.64 20.70 25.08
C LYS A 226 0.69 22.09 24.44
N ILE A 227 -0.42 22.54 23.89
CA ILE A 227 -0.59 23.92 23.47
C ILE A 227 -0.70 24.86 24.67
N ASP A 228 -0.30 26.11 24.47
CA ASP A 228 -0.73 27.19 25.34
C ASP A 228 -2.18 27.55 25.03
N VAL A 229 -3.08 27.41 26.00
CA VAL A 229 -4.49 27.77 25.80
C VAL A 229 -4.64 29.29 25.87
N ASN A 230 -4.75 29.92 24.70
CA ASN A 230 -4.86 31.37 24.51
C ASN A 230 -5.94 31.70 23.45
N PRO A 231 -6.33 32.98 23.26
CA PRO A 231 -7.37 33.35 22.30
C PRO A 231 -7.11 32.84 20.88
N GLU A 232 -5.86 32.91 20.41
CA GLU A 232 -5.47 32.50 19.06
C GLU A 232 -5.62 30.99 18.87
N ASN A 233 -5.09 30.17 19.79
CA ASN A 233 -5.20 28.71 19.72
C ASN A 233 -6.65 28.23 19.85
N MET A 234 -7.48 28.94 20.62
CA MET A 234 -8.92 28.66 20.72
C MET A 234 -9.69 29.07 19.46
N LYS A 235 -9.23 30.12 18.77
CA LYS A 235 -9.78 30.52 17.47
C LYS A 235 -9.45 29.50 16.38
N ILE A 236 -8.21 28.98 16.34
CA ILE A 236 -7.82 27.87 15.45
C ILE A 236 -8.73 26.65 15.67
N LEU A 237 -8.99 26.28 16.93
CA LEU A 237 -9.92 25.19 17.25
C LEU A 237 -11.35 25.49 16.77
N ALA A 238 -11.85 26.70 16.99
CA ALA A 238 -13.19 27.10 16.54
C ALA A 238 -13.33 27.00 15.02
N GLU A 239 -12.34 27.51 14.28
CA GLU A 239 -12.31 27.47 12.81
C GLU A 239 -12.24 26.03 12.30
N ALA A 240 -11.40 25.18 12.89
CA ALA A 240 -11.31 23.77 12.54
C ALA A 240 -12.63 23.00 12.74
N MET A 241 -13.36 23.28 13.83
CA MET A 241 -14.66 22.66 14.10
C MET A 241 -15.73 23.11 13.09
N VAL A 242 -15.80 24.41 12.78
CA VAL A 242 -16.84 24.98 11.92
C VAL A 242 -16.61 24.68 10.44
N SER A 243 -15.35 24.69 9.99
CA SER A 243 -15.00 24.50 8.57
C SER A 243 -14.83 23.03 8.21
N LYS A 244 -13.85 22.35 8.84
CA LYS A 244 -13.42 21.00 8.48
C LYS A 244 -14.31 19.93 9.10
N MET A 245 -14.46 19.95 10.43
CA MET A 245 -15.16 18.87 11.13
C MET A 245 -16.64 18.80 10.75
N LYS A 246 -17.32 19.96 10.67
CA LYS A 246 -18.72 20.01 10.22
C LYS A 246 -18.91 19.39 8.82
N GLY A 247 -18.06 19.75 7.86
CA GLY A 247 -18.14 19.20 6.50
C GLY A 247 -17.95 17.68 6.48
N GLN A 248 -16.96 17.18 7.21
CA GLN A 248 -16.71 15.74 7.35
C GLN A 248 -17.91 15.01 7.97
N MET A 249 -18.52 15.55 9.03
CA MET A 249 -19.69 14.93 9.66
C MET A 249 -20.91 14.93 8.73
N THR A 250 -21.16 16.00 7.98
CA THR A 250 -22.24 16.03 6.99
C THR A 250 -22.03 14.99 5.88
N THR A 251 -20.80 14.79 5.41
CA THR A 251 -20.50 13.74 4.43
C THR A 251 -20.71 12.34 5.03
N ALA A 252 -20.20 12.08 6.22
CA ALA A 252 -20.42 10.78 6.89
C ALA A 252 -21.90 10.49 7.14
N GLN A 253 -22.68 11.52 7.51
CA GLN A 253 -24.11 11.46 7.70
C GLN A 253 -24.84 11.07 6.40
N SER A 254 -24.52 11.75 5.28
CA SER A 254 -25.06 11.44 3.94
C SER A 254 -24.84 9.97 3.54
N HIS A 255 -23.64 9.45 3.74
CA HIS A 255 -23.33 8.06 3.43
C HIS A 255 -24.14 7.07 4.30
N VAL A 256 -24.32 7.39 5.59
CA VAL A 256 -25.15 6.55 6.47
C VAL A 256 -26.63 6.66 6.09
N ASP A 257 -27.14 7.85 5.74
CA ASP A 257 -28.51 8.03 5.23
C ASP A 257 -28.78 7.13 4.03
N HIS A 258 -27.89 7.13 3.04
CA HIS A 258 -28.02 6.27 1.87
C HIS A 258 -27.92 4.78 2.22
N ALA A 259 -27.04 4.39 3.15
CA ALA A 259 -26.97 3.02 3.62
C ALA A 259 -28.29 2.58 4.30
N VAL A 260 -28.89 3.45 5.11
CA VAL A 260 -30.22 3.24 5.72
C VAL A 260 -31.29 3.09 4.64
N ASP A 261 -31.33 4.00 3.66
CA ASP A 261 -32.30 3.97 2.55
C ASP A 261 -32.22 2.67 1.76
N ILE A 262 -31.01 2.18 1.47
CA ILE A 262 -30.81 0.91 0.78
C ILE A 262 -31.34 -0.25 1.63
N VAL A 263 -31.01 -0.28 2.92
CA VAL A 263 -31.51 -1.33 3.85
C VAL A 263 -33.04 -1.31 3.94
N GLU A 264 -33.66 -0.12 3.97
CA GLU A 264 -35.12 0.04 4.02
C GLU A 264 -35.80 -0.42 2.73
N ARG A 265 -35.29 0.02 1.57
CA ARG A 265 -35.84 -0.24 0.22
C ARG A 265 -35.64 -1.68 -0.24
N GLU A 266 -34.44 -2.24 -0.02
CA GLU A 266 -33.96 -3.46 -0.69
C GLU A 266 -33.91 -4.68 0.21
N GLY A 267 -34.21 -4.54 1.51
CA GLY A 267 -34.12 -5.64 2.48
C GLY A 267 -34.83 -6.95 2.09
N ALA A 268 -35.83 -6.92 1.20
CA ALA A 268 -36.54 -8.13 0.75
C ALA A 268 -36.01 -8.74 -0.58
N LYS A 269 -34.97 -8.16 -1.19
CA LYS A 269 -34.47 -8.53 -2.54
C LYS A 269 -32.96 -8.31 -2.68
N LEU A 270 -32.19 -8.85 -1.76
CA LEU A 270 -30.74 -8.91 -1.93
C LEU A 270 -30.42 -9.98 -3.00
N ASP A 271 -30.36 -9.53 -4.26
CA ASP A 271 -30.32 -10.35 -5.46
C ASP A 271 -29.03 -11.19 -5.64
N ASP A 272 -29.20 -12.20 -6.52
CA ASP A 272 -28.46 -13.43 -6.79
C ASP A 272 -26.97 -13.28 -7.21
N ARG A 273 -26.09 -14.17 -6.72
CA ARG A 273 -24.64 -14.13 -6.97
C ARG A 273 -23.97 -15.49 -7.08
N LYS A 274 -23.79 -15.94 -8.31
CA LYS A 274 -22.79 -16.98 -8.65
C LYS A 274 -21.99 -16.68 -9.91
N GLU A 275 -22.62 -16.03 -10.89
CA GLU A 275 -22.01 -15.71 -12.20
C GLU A 275 -21.12 -14.45 -12.13
N THR A 276 -21.63 -13.32 -11.61
CA THR A 276 -20.84 -12.08 -11.36
C THR A 276 -19.63 -12.36 -10.47
N LEU A 277 -19.80 -13.27 -9.55
CA LEU A 277 -18.83 -13.64 -8.53
C LEU A 277 -17.66 -14.49 -9.05
N THR A 278 -17.95 -15.41 -9.98
CA THR A 278 -16.88 -16.11 -10.69
C THR A 278 -16.10 -15.10 -11.54
N ALA A 279 -16.77 -14.09 -12.10
CA ALA A 279 -16.11 -12.99 -12.80
C ALA A 279 -15.27 -12.11 -11.86
N SER A 280 -15.80 -11.70 -10.71
CA SER A 280 -15.07 -10.94 -9.68
C SER A 280 -13.82 -11.66 -9.18
N PHE A 281 -13.94 -12.98 -8.96
CA PHE A 281 -12.80 -13.77 -8.53
C PHE A 281 -11.85 -14.07 -9.69
N ASP A 282 -12.36 -14.16 -10.92
CA ASP A 282 -11.54 -14.23 -12.13
C ASP A 282 -10.74 -12.95 -12.35
N ASP A 283 -11.30 -11.78 -12.03
CA ASP A 283 -10.59 -10.50 -12.03
C ASP A 283 -9.52 -10.50 -10.91
N LEU A 284 -9.90 -10.92 -9.69
CA LEU A 284 -8.99 -11.10 -8.55
C LEU A 284 -7.79 -12.01 -8.90
N LEU A 285 -8.00 -13.11 -9.65
CA LEU A 285 -6.94 -14.06 -10.02
C LEU A 285 -6.24 -13.74 -11.34
N GLY A 286 -6.91 -13.07 -12.27
CA GLY A 286 -6.52 -12.95 -13.67
C GLY A 286 -5.92 -11.60 -14.06
N GLN A 287 -6.23 -10.51 -13.34
CA GLN A 287 -5.74 -9.16 -13.69
C GLN A 287 -5.29 -8.29 -12.49
N ASP A 288 -5.61 -8.71 -11.26
CA ASP A 288 -5.39 -7.92 -10.04
C ASP A 288 -4.16 -8.33 -9.20
N ALA A 289 -3.88 -7.53 -8.15
CA ALA A 289 -2.74 -7.68 -7.26
C ALA A 289 -2.63 -9.08 -6.64
N LEU A 290 -3.75 -9.64 -6.17
CA LEU A 290 -3.76 -10.96 -5.53
C LEU A 290 -3.46 -12.06 -6.56
N GLY A 291 -4.06 -12.02 -7.74
CA GLY A 291 -3.74 -12.90 -8.86
C GLY A 291 -2.26 -12.83 -9.20
N LYS A 292 -1.71 -11.63 -9.37
CA LYS A 292 -0.30 -11.41 -9.69
C LYS A 292 0.66 -11.88 -8.59
N ILE A 293 0.34 -11.67 -7.31
CA ILE A 293 1.09 -12.20 -6.15
C ILE A 293 1.03 -13.72 -6.09
N MET A 294 -0.15 -14.30 -6.37
CA MET A 294 -0.41 -15.74 -6.26
C MET A 294 0.11 -16.55 -7.46
N THR A 295 0.20 -15.92 -8.63
CA THR A 295 0.52 -16.59 -9.90
C THR A 295 1.84 -16.16 -10.50
N PHE A 296 2.49 -15.10 -10.02
CA PHE A 296 3.64 -14.48 -10.69
C PHE A 296 3.34 -14.04 -12.14
N THR A 297 2.06 -13.89 -12.54
CA THR A 297 1.63 -13.81 -13.97
C THR A 297 1.94 -12.53 -14.71
N SER A 298 1.96 -11.38 -14.04
CA SER A 298 2.14 -10.10 -14.73
C SER A 298 3.46 -10.00 -15.51
N GLN A 299 4.45 -10.77 -15.05
CA GLN A 299 5.73 -10.96 -15.70
C GLN A 299 6.00 -12.44 -15.98
N TYR A 300 4.99 -13.32 -15.96
CA TYR A 300 5.23 -14.75 -16.18
C TYR A 300 5.95 -14.96 -17.51
N GLU A 301 5.52 -14.28 -18.58
CA GLU A 301 6.20 -14.31 -19.87
C GLU A 301 7.60 -13.68 -19.78
N LEU A 302 7.78 -12.59 -19.04
CA LEU A 302 9.11 -11.97 -18.87
C LEU A 302 10.08 -12.86 -18.06
N VAL A 303 9.63 -13.46 -16.96
CA VAL A 303 10.39 -14.38 -16.12
C VAL A 303 10.70 -15.66 -16.89
N ARG A 304 9.71 -16.19 -17.63
CA ARG A 304 9.88 -17.31 -18.56
C ARG A 304 10.94 -16.98 -19.60
N ASP A 305 10.82 -15.84 -20.26
CA ASP A 305 11.76 -15.37 -21.29
C ASP A 305 13.17 -15.17 -20.72
N GLU A 306 13.32 -14.55 -19.55
CA GLU A 306 14.61 -14.34 -18.90
C GLU A 306 15.27 -15.66 -18.47
N ILE A 307 14.49 -16.62 -17.96
CA ILE A 307 14.99 -17.96 -17.65
C ILE A 307 15.36 -18.71 -18.94
N GLU A 308 14.60 -18.55 -20.01
CA GLU A 308 14.86 -19.19 -21.30
C GLU A 308 16.15 -18.65 -21.96
N LYS A 309 16.50 -17.38 -21.75
CA LYS A 309 17.75 -16.75 -22.25
C LYS A 309 19.03 -17.43 -21.74
N ILE A 310 18.98 -18.20 -20.66
CA ILE A 310 20.13 -18.99 -20.19
C ILE A 310 20.57 -20.00 -21.25
N ASN A 311 19.62 -20.63 -21.96
CA ASN A 311 19.91 -21.68 -22.92
C ASN A 311 20.83 -21.23 -24.05
N PRO A 312 20.50 -20.19 -24.85
CA PRO A 312 21.37 -19.76 -25.95
C PRO A 312 22.74 -19.28 -25.47
N VAL A 313 22.83 -18.67 -24.29
CA VAL A 313 24.11 -18.20 -23.73
C VAL A 313 24.96 -19.39 -23.22
N GLY A 314 24.35 -20.34 -22.52
CA GLY A 314 24.98 -21.57 -22.06
C GLY A 314 25.48 -22.43 -23.22
N VAL A 315 24.71 -22.55 -24.30
CA VAL A 315 25.12 -23.28 -25.52
C VAL A 315 26.32 -22.61 -26.19
N LYS A 316 26.36 -21.28 -26.29
CA LYS A 316 27.54 -20.56 -26.83
C LYS A 316 28.80 -20.81 -26.00
N ALA A 317 28.67 -20.79 -24.67
CA ALA A 317 29.78 -21.13 -23.78
C ALA A 317 30.21 -22.60 -23.94
N LEU A 318 29.25 -23.52 -24.05
CA LEU A 318 29.53 -24.93 -24.29
C LEU A 318 30.27 -25.15 -25.62
N ASP A 319 29.84 -24.49 -26.70
CA ASP A 319 30.50 -24.53 -28.01
C ASP A 319 31.94 -23.98 -27.93
N ALA A 320 32.15 -22.89 -27.18
CA ALA A 320 33.48 -22.34 -26.94
C ALA A 320 34.36 -23.37 -26.20
N LEU A 321 33.86 -24.02 -25.15
CA LEU A 321 34.58 -25.10 -24.46
C LEU A 321 34.86 -26.28 -25.40
N GLN A 322 33.90 -26.72 -26.21
CA GLN A 322 34.11 -27.80 -27.18
C GLN A 322 35.22 -27.47 -28.17
N ARG A 323 35.28 -26.22 -28.64
CA ARG A 323 36.36 -25.74 -29.53
C ARG A 323 37.72 -25.73 -28.83
N ILE A 324 37.78 -25.30 -27.56
CA ILE A 324 39.01 -25.33 -26.75
C ILE A 324 39.55 -26.75 -26.68
N ARG A 325 38.67 -27.72 -26.37
CA ARG A 325 39.03 -29.15 -26.28
C ARG A 325 39.47 -29.75 -27.61
N SER A 326 38.80 -29.38 -28.70
CA SER A 326 39.06 -29.96 -30.02
C SER A 326 40.28 -29.35 -30.72
N THR A 327 40.85 -28.28 -30.19
CA THR A 327 42.05 -27.62 -30.74
C THR A 327 43.29 -28.13 -29.99
N PRO A 328 44.17 -28.95 -30.60
CA PRO A 328 45.25 -29.65 -29.88
C PRO A 328 46.17 -28.72 -29.08
N VAL A 329 46.61 -27.63 -29.69
CA VAL A 329 47.53 -26.65 -29.07
C VAL A 329 46.91 -25.96 -27.85
N ILE A 330 45.59 -25.73 -27.89
CA ILE A 330 44.87 -25.06 -26.80
C ILE A 330 44.54 -26.07 -25.71
N SER A 331 44.11 -27.29 -26.08
CA SER A 331 43.84 -28.38 -25.14
C SER A 331 45.07 -28.71 -24.28
N ASP A 332 46.27 -28.79 -24.88
CA ASP A 332 47.51 -29.09 -24.14
C ASP A 332 47.85 -28.00 -23.10
N ILE A 333 47.57 -26.73 -23.41
CA ILE A 333 47.73 -25.60 -22.49
C ILE A 333 46.73 -25.71 -21.33
N PHE A 334 45.48 -26.07 -21.62
CA PHE A 334 44.45 -26.21 -20.59
C PHE A 334 44.60 -27.47 -19.73
N ASP A 335 45.13 -28.55 -20.28
CA ASP A 335 45.49 -29.76 -19.53
C ASP A 335 46.65 -29.49 -18.55
N PHE A 336 47.52 -28.53 -18.87
CA PHE A 336 48.56 -28.05 -17.95
C PHE A 336 48.01 -27.13 -16.85
N ILE A 337 46.99 -26.31 -17.15
CA ILE A 337 46.49 -25.26 -16.25
C ILE A 337 45.37 -25.76 -15.32
N SER A 338 44.36 -26.49 -15.80
CA SER A 338 43.19 -26.87 -14.97
C SER A 338 42.22 -27.88 -15.61
N THR A 339 42.62 -29.14 -15.84
CA THR A 339 41.72 -30.18 -16.41
C THR A 339 40.43 -30.39 -15.59
N HIS A 340 40.51 -30.30 -14.25
CA HIS A 340 39.36 -30.51 -13.36
C HIS A 340 38.33 -29.39 -13.48
N SER A 341 38.76 -28.13 -13.59
CA SER A 341 37.87 -26.98 -13.77
C SER A 341 37.18 -27.08 -15.13
N PHE A 342 37.92 -27.38 -16.19
CA PHE A 342 37.38 -27.44 -17.56
C PHE A 342 36.28 -28.50 -17.74
N LEU A 343 36.47 -29.71 -17.19
CA LEU A 343 35.45 -30.77 -17.23
C LEU A 343 34.21 -30.44 -16.40
N GLY A 344 34.37 -29.72 -15.29
CA GLY A 344 33.27 -29.25 -14.46
C GLY A 344 32.32 -28.30 -15.21
N ALA A 345 32.87 -27.29 -15.89
CA ALA A 345 32.05 -26.36 -16.69
C ALA A 345 31.30 -27.06 -17.83
N PHE A 346 31.92 -28.04 -18.47
CA PHE A 346 31.28 -28.80 -19.53
C PHE A 346 30.03 -29.54 -19.03
N SER A 347 30.10 -30.19 -17.87
CA SER A 347 28.95 -30.87 -17.27
C SER A 347 27.84 -29.89 -16.91
N LEU A 348 28.17 -28.83 -16.17
CA LEU A 348 27.18 -27.85 -15.69
C LEU A 348 26.46 -27.16 -16.86
N LEU A 349 27.19 -26.76 -17.91
CA LEU A 349 26.58 -26.13 -19.08
C LEU A 349 25.70 -27.09 -19.90
N MET A 350 25.98 -28.40 -19.88
CA MET A 350 25.07 -29.40 -20.48
C MET A 350 23.81 -29.63 -19.64
N ASP A 351 23.89 -29.45 -18.33
CA ASP A 351 22.76 -29.62 -17.41
C ASP A 351 21.81 -28.41 -17.42
N LEU A 352 22.31 -27.21 -17.76
CA LEU A 352 21.52 -25.97 -17.79
C LEU A 352 20.22 -26.08 -18.61
N PRO A 353 20.21 -26.57 -19.86
CA PRO A 353 18.97 -26.70 -20.62
C PRO A 353 17.89 -27.57 -19.98
N LEU A 354 18.31 -28.62 -19.24
CA LEU A 354 17.39 -29.50 -18.52
C LEU A 354 16.80 -28.79 -17.30
N LEU A 355 17.64 -28.07 -16.53
CA LEU A 355 17.19 -27.31 -15.37
C LEU A 355 16.29 -26.13 -15.75
N VAL A 356 16.60 -25.46 -16.87
CA VAL A 356 15.72 -24.44 -17.47
C VAL A 356 14.38 -25.05 -17.81
N GLY A 357 14.36 -26.16 -18.56
CA GLY A 357 13.12 -26.86 -18.91
C GLY A 357 12.27 -27.25 -17.71
N ASP A 358 12.89 -27.82 -16.66
CA ASP A 358 12.20 -28.19 -15.41
C ASP A 358 11.66 -26.96 -14.67
N THR A 359 12.41 -25.85 -14.64
CA THR A 359 11.96 -24.59 -14.02
C THR A 359 10.74 -24.03 -14.75
N LEU A 360 10.80 -23.97 -16.07
CA LEU A 360 9.69 -23.47 -16.90
C LEU A 360 8.44 -24.34 -16.76
N MET A 361 8.60 -25.67 -16.74
CA MET A 361 7.48 -26.59 -16.51
C MET A 361 6.82 -26.37 -15.15
N LYS A 362 7.62 -26.15 -14.09
CA LYS A 362 7.08 -25.88 -12.74
C LYS A 362 6.38 -24.52 -12.63
N LEU A 363 6.87 -23.52 -13.35
CA LEU A 363 6.17 -22.25 -13.51
C LEU A 363 4.82 -22.46 -14.23
N ASP A 364 4.80 -23.20 -15.35
CA ASP A 364 3.58 -23.56 -16.07
C ASP A 364 2.56 -24.30 -15.18
N ASP A 365 3.01 -25.30 -14.41
CA ASP A 365 2.16 -26.06 -13.50
C ASP A 365 1.52 -25.17 -12.42
N LEU A 366 2.26 -24.19 -11.90
CA LEU A 366 1.73 -23.23 -10.93
C LEU A 366 0.61 -22.38 -11.53
N ILE A 367 0.78 -21.88 -12.77
CA ILE A 367 -0.26 -21.11 -13.49
C ILE A 367 -1.50 -21.95 -13.72
N LEU A 368 -1.32 -23.19 -14.18
CA LEU A 368 -2.43 -24.13 -14.39
C LEU A 368 -3.18 -24.40 -13.09
N GLN A 369 -2.47 -24.56 -11.98
CA GLN A 369 -3.09 -24.86 -10.70
C GLN A 369 -3.83 -23.65 -10.10
N VAL A 370 -3.33 -22.43 -10.28
CA VAL A 370 -4.11 -21.24 -9.88
C VAL A 370 -5.40 -21.14 -10.68
N ASN A 371 -5.36 -21.42 -11.99
CA ASN A 371 -6.58 -21.51 -12.79
C ASN A 371 -7.52 -22.63 -12.31
N ALA A 372 -6.98 -23.75 -11.80
CA ALA A 372 -7.77 -24.84 -11.24
C ALA A 372 -8.47 -24.48 -9.92
N LEU A 373 -7.93 -23.51 -9.14
CA LEU A 373 -8.58 -23.01 -7.93
C LEU A 373 -10.01 -22.52 -8.20
N LYS A 374 -10.28 -22.04 -9.41
CA LYS A 374 -11.61 -21.61 -9.83
C LYS A 374 -12.68 -22.68 -9.65
N LYS A 375 -12.32 -23.93 -9.92
CA LYS A 375 -13.25 -25.06 -9.83
C LYS A 375 -13.22 -25.74 -8.47
N GLN A 376 -12.11 -25.64 -7.75
CA GLN A 376 -11.84 -26.48 -6.57
C GLN A 376 -11.95 -25.72 -5.24
N ALA A 377 -11.49 -24.46 -5.21
CA ALA A 377 -11.40 -23.66 -4.00
C ALA A 377 -12.49 -22.57 -3.94
N ILE A 378 -12.68 -21.78 -5.01
CA ILE A 378 -13.68 -20.69 -5.05
C ILE A 378 -15.06 -21.14 -4.58
N PRO A 379 -15.62 -22.29 -5.04
CA PRO A 379 -16.97 -22.68 -4.64
C PRO A 379 -17.15 -22.88 -3.13
N LYS A 380 -16.05 -23.02 -2.36
CA LYS A 380 -16.09 -23.15 -0.90
C LYS A 380 -16.44 -21.84 -0.19
N LEU A 381 -16.12 -20.69 -0.80
CA LEU A 381 -16.49 -19.36 -0.27
C LEU A 381 -18.01 -19.17 -0.18
N PHE A 382 -18.78 -19.86 -1.04
CA PHE A 382 -20.22 -19.65 -1.23
C PHE A 382 -21.10 -20.70 -0.57
N GLN A 383 -20.51 -21.66 0.15
CA GLN A 383 -21.31 -22.72 0.75
C GLN A 383 -22.30 -22.13 1.75
N GLY A 384 -23.60 -22.19 1.44
CA GLY A 384 -24.66 -21.62 2.29
C GLY A 384 -24.82 -20.11 2.20
N ILE A 385 -24.16 -19.44 1.25
CA ILE A 385 -24.44 -18.06 0.86
C ILE A 385 -25.38 -18.10 -0.35
N ASP A 386 -26.67 -18.21 -0.10
CA ASP A 386 -27.74 -18.21 -1.10
C ASP A 386 -28.78 -17.13 -0.76
N ASN A 387 -29.94 -17.14 -1.44
CA ASN A 387 -30.99 -16.17 -1.20
C ASN A 387 -31.59 -16.25 0.23
N GLU A 388 -31.31 -17.30 1.00
CA GLU A 388 -31.68 -17.43 2.41
C GLU A 388 -30.56 -16.95 3.36
N PHE A 389 -29.42 -16.52 2.82
CA PHE A 389 -28.33 -15.93 3.62
C PHE A 389 -28.81 -14.67 4.34
N PHE A 390 -29.68 -13.88 3.73
CA PHE A 390 -30.38 -12.77 4.37
C PHE A 390 -31.87 -13.09 4.52
N ASP A 391 -32.20 -13.97 5.46
CA ASP A 391 -33.61 -14.27 5.76
C ASP A 391 -34.36 -13.04 6.30
N ASP A 392 -35.70 -13.08 6.24
CA ASP A 392 -36.59 -11.99 6.69
C ASP A 392 -36.30 -11.54 8.13
N GLY A 393 -35.83 -12.46 8.99
CA GLY A 393 -35.49 -12.17 10.38
C GLY A 393 -34.23 -11.32 10.51
N MET A 394 -33.19 -11.68 9.76
CA MET A 394 -31.94 -10.92 9.71
C MET A 394 -32.15 -9.55 9.07
N VAL A 395 -32.92 -9.47 7.99
CA VAL A 395 -33.29 -8.20 7.35
C VAL A 395 -34.03 -7.29 8.32
N ALA A 396 -34.97 -7.84 9.09
CA ALA A 396 -35.68 -7.08 10.12
C ALA A 396 -34.73 -6.61 11.24
N GLU A 397 -33.74 -7.42 11.60
CA GLU A 397 -32.70 -7.07 12.58
C GLU A 397 -31.77 -5.96 12.05
N LEU A 398 -31.31 -6.04 10.80
CA LEU A 398 -30.58 -4.97 10.12
C LEU A 398 -31.38 -3.67 10.12
N LYS A 399 -32.66 -3.71 9.68
CA LYS A 399 -33.54 -2.53 9.68
C LYS A 399 -33.67 -1.91 11.07
N ALA A 400 -33.89 -2.75 12.09
CA ALA A 400 -33.98 -2.28 13.48
C ALA A 400 -32.65 -1.65 13.96
N HIS A 401 -31.52 -2.23 13.56
CA HIS A 401 -30.20 -1.72 13.90
C HIS A 401 -29.90 -0.38 13.20
N TYR A 402 -30.14 -0.29 11.89
CA TYR A 402 -29.89 0.90 11.08
C TYR A 402 -30.78 2.08 11.47
N LYS A 403 -32.00 1.82 11.93
CA LYS A 403 -32.84 2.87 12.53
C LYS A 403 -32.18 3.52 13.76
N ILE A 404 -31.53 2.72 14.61
CA ILE A 404 -30.81 3.26 15.78
C ILE A 404 -29.55 4.02 15.35
N ILE A 405 -28.83 3.52 14.34
CA ILE A 405 -27.69 4.24 13.76
C ILE A 405 -28.14 5.59 13.20
N ASP A 406 -29.26 5.63 12.47
CA ASP A 406 -29.84 6.84 11.88
C ASP A 406 -30.15 7.91 12.94
N GLU A 407 -30.79 7.50 14.04
CA GLU A 407 -31.03 8.41 15.17
C GLU A 407 -29.73 8.86 15.85
N ASN A 408 -28.77 7.95 16.04
CA ASN A 408 -27.53 8.24 16.75
C ASN A 408 -26.55 9.11 15.95
N LYS A 409 -26.48 8.99 14.62
CA LYS A 409 -25.63 9.86 13.80
C LYS A 409 -26.06 11.33 13.89
N GLU A 410 -27.36 11.59 13.98
CA GLU A 410 -27.91 12.94 14.18
C GLU A 410 -27.45 13.51 15.51
N VAL A 411 -27.51 12.71 16.58
CA VAL A 411 -27.09 13.12 17.93
C VAL A 411 -25.59 13.45 17.96
N VAL A 412 -24.74 12.58 17.41
CA VAL A 412 -23.27 12.82 17.34
C VAL A 412 -22.95 14.06 16.51
N THR A 413 -23.58 14.21 15.34
CA THR A 413 -23.37 15.37 14.46
C THR A 413 -23.78 16.66 15.15
N HIS A 414 -24.96 16.66 15.80
CA HIS A 414 -25.43 17.81 16.56
C HIS A 414 -24.51 18.14 17.74
N GLN A 415 -23.97 17.12 18.42
CA GLN A 415 -23.02 17.29 19.51
C GLN A 415 -21.72 17.97 19.05
N ILE A 416 -21.16 17.54 17.92
CA ILE A 416 -19.93 18.10 17.35
C ILE A 416 -20.13 19.55 16.90
N VAL A 417 -21.24 19.86 16.24
CA VAL A 417 -21.60 21.25 15.85
C VAL A 417 -21.80 22.12 17.09
N THR A 418 -22.44 21.59 18.12
CA THR A 418 -22.64 22.28 19.41
C THR A 418 -21.30 22.56 20.10
N PHE A 419 -20.39 21.57 20.13
CA PHE A 419 -19.04 21.74 20.65
C PHE A 419 -18.30 22.88 19.93
N GLY A 420 -18.35 22.94 18.60
CA GLY A 420 -17.76 24.04 17.82
C GLY A 420 -18.30 25.43 18.23
N THR A 421 -19.60 25.51 18.54
CA THR A 421 -20.22 26.75 19.05
C THR A 421 -19.72 27.12 20.44
N GLN A 422 -19.54 26.13 21.32
CA GLN A 422 -19.02 26.32 22.68
C GLN A 422 -17.54 26.74 22.66
N VAL A 423 -16.72 26.15 21.79
CA VAL A 423 -15.33 26.59 21.55
C VAL A 423 -15.31 28.04 21.07
N THR A 424 -16.17 28.39 20.10
CA THR A 424 -16.27 29.77 19.58
C THR A 424 -16.62 30.77 20.69
N TYR A 425 -17.53 30.39 21.60
CA TYR A 425 -17.87 31.20 22.75
C TYR A 425 -16.65 31.42 23.67
N VAL A 426 -15.98 30.34 24.08
CA VAL A 426 -14.79 30.42 24.96
C VAL A 426 -13.67 31.24 24.31
N SER A 427 -13.44 31.08 23.00
CA SER A 427 -12.47 31.89 22.24
C SER A 427 -12.78 33.39 22.35
N LYS A 428 -14.03 33.80 22.13
CA LYS A 428 -14.46 35.21 22.23
C LYS A 428 -14.35 35.76 23.65
N GLU A 429 -14.69 34.97 24.65
CA GLU A 429 -14.57 35.41 26.05
C GLU A 429 -13.11 35.53 26.48
N LEU A 430 -12.22 34.63 26.02
CA LEU A 430 -10.78 34.77 26.22
C LEU A 430 -10.21 36.03 25.53
N GLU A 431 -10.67 36.35 24.32
CA GLU A 431 -10.24 37.56 23.61
C GLU A 431 -10.68 38.84 24.33
N LYS A 432 -11.92 38.87 24.85
CA LYS A 432 -12.40 39.99 25.68
C LYS A 432 -11.57 40.12 26.95
N ALA A 433 -11.29 39.01 27.61
CA ALA A 433 -10.50 38.95 28.83
C ALA A 433 -9.09 39.53 28.62
N ASP A 434 -8.44 39.15 27.53
CA ASP A 434 -7.09 39.63 27.16
C ASP A 434 -7.06 41.15 26.88
N LYS A 435 -8.10 41.67 26.19
CA LYS A 435 -8.27 43.12 25.96
C LYS A 435 -8.52 43.91 27.25
N LEU A 436 -9.20 43.33 28.24
CA LEU A 436 -9.48 43.99 29.52
C LEU A 436 -8.24 44.02 30.44
N LEU A 437 -7.41 42.96 30.41
CA LEU A 437 -6.14 42.92 31.13
C LEU A 437 -5.17 43.99 30.63
N THR A 438 -5.08 44.16 29.30
CA THR A 438 -4.26 45.20 28.68
C THR A 438 -4.77 46.62 28.97
N ALA A 439 -6.06 46.77 29.33
CA ALA A 439 -6.68 48.04 29.72
C ALA A 439 -6.63 48.33 31.25
N THR A 440 -5.91 47.53 32.05
CA THR A 440 -5.82 47.67 33.53
C THR A 440 -7.17 47.65 34.29
N GLN A 441 -8.20 47.00 33.72
CA GLN A 441 -9.49 46.82 34.40
C GLN A 441 -9.51 45.51 35.20
N GLN A 442 -10.24 45.49 36.32
CA GLN A 442 -10.50 44.26 37.07
C GLN A 442 -11.27 43.28 36.18
N MET A 443 -10.76 42.06 36.09
CA MET A 443 -11.30 41.02 35.23
C MET A 443 -12.13 40.03 36.05
N GLU A 444 -13.39 39.81 35.66
CA GLU A 444 -14.15 38.65 36.09
C GLU A 444 -13.63 37.39 35.35
N ARG A 445 -13.65 36.24 36.03
CA ARG A 445 -13.16 34.97 35.46
C ARG A 445 -13.92 34.64 34.17
N VAL A 446 -13.22 34.16 33.13
CA VAL A 446 -13.84 33.67 31.89
C VAL A 446 -14.86 32.58 32.24
N ALA A 447 -16.11 32.81 31.88
CA ALA A 447 -17.22 31.93 32.21
C ALA A 447 -17.16 30.61 31.44
N ALA A 448 -17.74 29.56 32.02
CA ALA A 448 -17.94 28.30 31.32
C ALA A 448 -18.81 28.50 30.07
N PRO A 449 -18.62 27.69 29.01
CA PRO A 449 -19.50 27.72 27.86
C PRO A 449 -20.97 27.43 28.26
N PRO A 450 -21.96 27.89 27.48
CA PRO A 450 -23.38 27.64 27.75
C PRO A 450 -23.64 26.14 27.93
N ALA A 451 -24.40 25.81 28.99
CA ALA A 451 -24.85 24.45 29.24
C ALA A 451 -25.82 24.01 28.13
N THR A 452 -25.67 22.78 27.67
CA THR A 452 -26.47 22.17 26.61
C THR A 452 -27.11 20.88 27.10
N SER A 453 -28.14 20.40 26.41
CA SER A 453 -28.79 19.12 26.68
C SER A 453 -27.78 17.97 26.66
N ASP A 454 -27.99 16.95 27.51
CA ASP A 454 -27.16 15.75 27.49
C ASP A 454 -27.36 14.99 26.16
N PHE A 455 -26.25 14.77 25.44
CA PHE A 455 -26.21 13.98 24.23
C PHE A 455 -26.02 12.51 24.61
N THR A 456 -27.10 11.74 24.57
CA THR A 456 -27.08 10.31 24.91
C THR A 456 -27.45 9.50 23.68
N LEU A 457 -26.62 8.54 23.31
CA LEU A 457 -26.91 7.60 22.24
C LEU A 457 -27.76 6.43 22.74
N GLN A 458 -28.63 5.94 21.88
CA GLN A 458 -29.39 4.72 22.13
C GLN A 458 -28.52 3.51 21.84
N GLU A 459 -28.52 2.53 22.73
CA GLU A 459 -27.88 1.25 22.44
C GLU A 459 -28.76 0.44 21.49
N SER A 460 -28.19 -0.01 20.37
CA SER A 460 -28.87 -0.96 19.50
C SER A 460 -28.87 -2.35 20.13
N LYS A 461 -30.08 -2.89 20.37
CA LYS A 461 -30.29 -4.27 20.83
C LYS A 461 -30.27 -5.31 19.70
N ALA A 462 -30.24 -4.84 18.46
CA ALA A 462 -30.11 -5.65 17.25
C ALA A 462 -28.62 -5.78 16.89
N LEU A 463 -28.22 -6.91 16.30
CA LEU A 463 -26.86 -7.22 15.88
C LEU A 463 -25.83 -7.11 17.02
N GLN A 464 -26.19 -7.57 18.24
CA GLN A 464 -25.26 -7.55 19.38
C GLN A 464 -24.02 -8.41 19.14
N ASP A 465 -24.17 -9.52 18.40
CA ASP A 465 -23.07 -10.38 17.92
C ASP A 465 -22.61 -9.98 16.50
N GLY A 466 -22.86 -8.72 16.09
CA GLY A 466 -22.71 -8.26 14.71
C GLY A 466 -23.58 -9.09 13.76
N MET A 467 -22.98 -9.56 12.65
CA MET A 467 -23.61 -10.46 11.68
C MET A 467 -23.80 -11.91 12.22
N GLY A 468 -23.37 -12.20 13.45
CA GLY A 468 -23.71 -13.41 14.21
C GLY A 468 -23.36 -14.73 13.52
N LYS A 469 -24.39 -15.56 13.26
CA LYS A 469 -24.21 -16.85 12.57
C LYS A 469 -23.73 -16.70 11.12
N LYS A 470 -24.09 -15.60 10.45
CA LYS A 470 -23.71 -15.34 9.07
C LYS A 470 -22.23 -15.01 8.96
N GLN A 471 -21.68 -14.22 9.89
CA GLN A 471 -20.23 -14.00 9.99
C GLN A 471 -19.47 -15.33 10.17
N LYS A 472 -19.93 -16.19 11.09
CA LYS A 472 -19.31 -17.51 11.32
C LYS A 472 -19.33 -18.38 10.07
N LEU A 473 -20.39 -18.30 9.25
CA LEU A 473 -20.46 -19.00 7.98
C LEU A 473 -19.44 -18.45 6.98
N LEU A 474 -19.29 -17.12 6.88
CA LEU A 474 -18.24 -16.49 6.07
C LEU A 474 -16.85 -16.92 6.52
N ASP A 475 -16.57 -16.87 7.83
CA ASP A 475 -15.30 -17.30 8.41
C ASP A 475 -14.98 -18.78 8.09
N ASP A 476 -15.97 -19.66 8.25
CA ASP A 476 -15.83 -21.08 7.96
C ASP A 476 -15.61 -21.35 6.47
N ASN A 477 -16.30 -20.61 5.60
CA ASN A 477 -16.16 -20.71 4.16
C ASN A 477 -14.80 -20.21 3.68
N PHE A 478 -14.37 -19.06 4.20
CA PHE A 478 -13.04 -18.52 3.95
C PHE A 478 -11.95 -19.48 4.39
N ARG A 479 -12.06 -20.06 5.60
CA ARG A 479 -11.12 -21.08 6.09
C ARG A 479 -11.03 -22.26 5.13
N LYS A 480 -12.17 -22.82 4.70
CA LYS A 480 -12.19 -23.94 3.74
C LYS A 480 -11.55 -23.57 2.39
N PHE A 481 -11.81 -22.36 1.90
CA PHE A 481 -11.21 -21.84 0.68
C PHE A 481 -9.70 -21.74 0.81
N ARG A 482 -9.22 -21.10 1.87
CA ARG A 482 -7.80 -20.90 2.19
C ARG A 482 -7.07 -22.24 2.35
N ASP A 483 -7.65 -23.19 3.09
CA ASP A 483 -7.08 -24.52 3.28
C ASP A 483 -7.00 -25.30 1.95
N ALA A 484 -7.99 -25.13 1.06
CA ALA A 484 -7.97 -25.75 -0.27
C ALA A 484 -6.95 -25.09 -1.21
N ALA A 485 -6.85 -23.76 -1.20
CA ALA A 485 -5.88 -23.03 -2.00
C ALA A 485 -4.44 -23.35 -1.58
N THR A 486 -4.17 -23.35 -0.27
CA THR A 486 -2.85 -23.68 0.30
C THR A 486 -2.45 -25.13 0.02
N SER A 487 -3.34 -26.10 0.28
CA SER A 487 -3.08 -27.53 -0.01
C SER A 487 -2.77 -27.79 -1.49
N SER A 488 -3.32 -26.95 -2.36
CA SER A 488 -3.16 -27.03 -3.80
C SER A 488 -1.85 -26.40 -4.30
N LEU A 489 -1.48 -25.22 -3.79
CA LEU A 489 -0.37 -24.42 -4.32
C LEU A 489 0.95 -24.63 -3.57
N ASP A 490 0.93 -24.87 -2.26
CA ASP A 490 2.17 -25.01 -1.45
C ASP A 490 3.16 -26.06 -1.98
N PRO A 491 2.73 -27.25 -2.46
CA PRO A 491 3.63 -28.23 -3.04
C PRO A 491 4.33 -27.71 -4.31
N LEU A 492 3.60 -26.97 -5.16
CA LEU A 492 4.13 -26.42 -6.40
C LEU A 492 5.10 -25.28 -6.13
N ILE A 493 4.76 -24.36 -5.22
CA ILE A 493 5.65 -23.28 -4.77
C ILE A 493 6.94 -23.86 -4.16
N THR A 494 6.81 -24.92 -3.36
CA THR A 494 7.97 -25.62 -2.78
C THR A 494 8.86 -26.26 -3.84
N SER A 495 8.25 -26.93 -4.82
CA SER A 495 8.94 -27.59 -5.92
C SER A 495 9.68 -26.58 -6.81
N LEU A 496 9.00 -25.48 -7.20
CA LEU A 496 9.57 -24.37 -7.97
C LEU A 496 10.75 -23.75 -7.24
N GLY A 497 10.58 -23.40 -5.96
CA GLY A 497 11.65 -22.86 -5.14
C GLY A 497 12.87 -23.78 -5.09
N SER A 498 12.67 -25.10 -5.01
CA SER A 498 13.78 -26.07 -5.05
C SER A 498 14.54 -26.03 -6.38
N THR A 499 13.85 -26.01 -7.52
CA THR A 499 14.53 -25.95 -8.84
C THR A 499 15.22 -24.61 -9.06
N LEU A 500 14.62 -23.49 -8.64
CA LEU A 500 15.27 -22.19 -8.70
C LEU A 500 16.58 -22.17 -7.90
N ASN A 501 16.63 -22.79 -6.72
CA ASN A 501 17.89 -22.92 -5.96
C ASN A 501 18.93 -23.76 -6.71
N GLN A 502 18.52 -24.86 -7.37
CA GLN A 502 19.43 -25.70 -8.17
C GLN A 502 19.96 -24.95 -9.40
N LEU A 503 19.08 -24.22 -10.09
CA LEU A 503 19.42 -23.40 -11.23
C LEU A 503 20.40 -22.29 -10.84
N ASN A 504 20.14 -21.56 -9.75
CA ASN A 504 21.05 -20.52 -9.23
C ASN A 504 22.44 -21.08 -8.89
N SER A 505 22.49 -22.23 -8.20
CA SER A 505 23.75 -22.90 -7.86
C SER A 505 24.53 -23.31 -9.11
N THR A 506 23.84 -23.92 -10.08
CA THR A 506 24.46 -24.41 -11.32
C THR A 506 25.01 -23.26 -12.16
N VAL A 507 24.26 -22.16 -12.29
CA VAL A 507 24.71 -20.96 -13.00
C VAL A 507 25.90 -20.32 -12.28
N GLY A 508 25.87 -20.21 -10.95
CA GLY A 508 26.97 -19.64 -10.17
C GLY A 508 28.27 -20.45 -10.22
N GLU A 509 28.15 -21.78 -10.15
CA GLU A 509 29.28 -22.69 -10.32
C GLU A 509 29.83 -22.63 -11.74
N ALA A 510 28.95 -22.65 -12.75
CA ALA A 510 29.34 -22.51 -14.15
C ALA A 510 30.05 -21.17 -14.40
N TYR A 511 29.56 -20.06 -13.84
CA TYR A 511 30.16 -18.73 -13.95
C TYR A 511 31.60 -18.73 -13.40
N THR A 512 31.79 -19.27 -12.19
CA THR A 512 33.12 -19.32 -11.55
C THR A 512 34.12 -20.08 -12.41
N ILE A 513 33.70 -21.22 -12.97
CA ILE A 513 34.56 -22.05 -13.79
C ILE A 513 34.80 -21.43 -15.17
N VAL A 514 33.76 -20.94 -15.85
CA VAL A 514 33.85 -20.26 -17.15
C VAL A 514 34.77 -19.06 -17.07
N LYS A 515 34.67 -18.25 -16.00
CA LYS A 515 35.58 -17.13 -15.73
C LYS A 515 37.03 -17.58 -15.61
N THR A 516 37.27 -18.69 -14.91
CA THR A 516 38.62 -19.29 -14.78
C THR A 516 39.17 -19.72 -16.14
N VAL A 517 38.36 -20.42 -16.95
CA VAL A 517 38.74 -20.85 -18.30
C VAL A 517 39.01 -19.63 -19.19
N ARG A 518 38.17 -18.60 -19.10
CA ARG A 518 38.31 -17.37 -19.88
C ARG A 518 39.59 -16.62 -19.58
N SER A 519 39.99 -16.52 -18.31
CA SER A 519 41.29 -15.95 -17.91
C SER A 519 42.46 -16.79 -18.43
N GLY A 520 42.33 -18.11 -18.47
CA GLY A 520 43.33 -18.98 -19.09
C GLY A 520 43.57 -18.68 -20.57
N LEU A 521 42.52 -18.30 -21.31
CA LEU A 521 42.61 -17.92 -22.72
C LEU A 521 43.34 -16.58 -22.97
N ASP A 522 43.55 -15.74 -21.95
CA ASP A 522 44.33 -14.50 -22.13
C ASP A 522 45.80 -14.80 -22.46
N TYR A 523 46.28 -15.99 -22.11
CA TYR A 523 47.64 -16.45 -22.39
C TYR A 523 47.78 -17.19 -23.73
N VAL A 524 46.67 -17.42 -24.44
CA VAL A 524 46.62 -18.17 -25.70
C VAL A 524 46.43 -17.20 -26.85
N LYS A 525 47.36 -17.15 -27.81
CA LYS A 525 47.19 -16.38 -29.05
C LYS A 525 47.45 -17.26 -30.25
N VAL A 526 46.43 -17.51 -31.06
CA VAL A 526 46.57 -18.33 -32.27
C VAL A 526 46.77 -17.42 -33.47
N PRO A 527 47.97 -17.35 -34.06
CA PRO A 527 48.21 -16.46 -35.18
C PRO A 527 47.45 -16.92 -36.43
N PHE A 528 47.02 -15.96 -37.25
CA PHE A 528 46.38 -16.18 -38.56
C PHE A 528 44.96 -16.80 -38.54
N THR A 529 44.27 -16.78 -37.40
CA THR A 529 42.87 -17.22 -37.26
C THR A 529 42.13 -16.40 -36.20
N ASP A 530 40.79 -16.34 -36.27
CA ASP A 530 39.95 -15.70 -35.22
C ASP A 530 39.40 -16.72 -34.22
N ILE A 531 40.03 -17.90 -34.12
CA ILE A 531 39.50 -19.04 -33.34
C ILE A 531 39.51 -18.73 -31.84
N ASP A 532 40.58 -18.13 -31.32
CA ASP A 532 40.70 -17.71 -29.93
C ASP A 532 39.75 -16.55 -29.60
N ASP A 533 39.58 -15.58 -30.50
CA ASP A 533 38.64 -14.47 -30.30
C ASP A 533 37.18 -14.95 -30.25
N ASN A 534 36.81 -15.92 -31.09
CA ASN A 534 35.48 -16.55 -31.04
C ASN A 534 35.25 -17.36 -29.76
N MET A 535 36.28 -18.04 -29.22
CA MET A 535 36.19 -18.75 -27.94
C MET A 535 36.00 -17.76 -26.79
N ARG A 536 36.78 -16.67 -26.77
CA ARG A 536 36.66 -15.59 -25.78
C ARG A 536 35.25 -15.01 -25.77
N ALA A 537 34.74 -14.64 -26.95
CA ALA A 537 33.40 -14.06 -27.09
C ALA A 537 32.29 -14.99 -26.56
N GLY A 538 32.40 -16.30 -26.78
CA GLY A 538 31.42 -17.27 -26.27
C GLY A 538 31.41 -17.39 -24.74
N LEU A 539 32.58 -17.31 -24.10
CA LEU A 539 32.69 -17.33 -22.64
C LEU A 539 32.34 -15.97 -22.01
N ASP A 540 32.76 -14.86 -22.64
CA ASP A 540 32.46 -13.48 -22.20
C ASP A 540 30.94 -13.24 -22.19
N ALA A 541 30.21 -13.72 -23.21
CA ALA A 541 28.76 -13.63 -23.26
C ALA A 541 28.07 -14.33 -22.06
N PHE A 542 28.62 -15.43 -21.56
CA PHE A 542 28.08 -16.12 -20.37
C PHE A 542 28.42 -15.39 -19.08
N ILE A 543 29.63 -14.85 -18.97
CA ILE A 543 30.08 -14.07 -17.80
C ILE A 543 29.23 -12.81 -17.65
N GLU A 544 29.03 -12.07 -18.74
CA GLU A 544 28.22 -10.84 -18.77
C GLU A 544 26.73 -11.11 -18.45
N PHE A 545 26.23 -12.29 -18.83
CA PHE A 545 24.84 -12.69 -18.56
C PHE A 545 24.63 -13.16 -17.11
N ALA A 546 25.57 -13.93 -16.55
CA ALA A 546 25.35 -14.64 -15.28
C ALA A 546 25.21 -13.71 -14.07
N GLU A 547 25.96 -12.61 -13.99
CA GLU A 547 25.92 -11.68 -12.85
C GLU A 547 24.52 -11.05 -12.62
N PRO A 548 23.90 -10.36 -13.60
CA PRO A 548 22.55 -9.82 -13.42
C PRO A 548 21.47 -10.91 -13.28
N TYR A 549 21.69 -12.08 -13.88
CA TYR A 549 20.78 -13.21 -13.79
C TYR A 549 20.66 -13.78 -12.36
N GLN A 550 21.78 -13.91 -11.64
CA GLN A 550 21.77 -14.45 -10.27
C GLN A 550 20.92 -13.60 -9.32
N VAL A 551 21.00 -12.28 -9.42
CA VAL A 551 20.17 -11.35 -8.62
C VAL A 551 18.68 -11.57 -8.86
N MET A 552 18.29 -11.77 -10.13
CA MET A 552 16.89 -12.04 -10.50
C MET A 552 16.41 -13.37 -9.90
N VAL A 553 17.18 -14.46 -10.06
CA VAL A 553 16.79 -15.78 -9.53
C VAL A 553 16.74 -15.79 -8.00
N GLU A 554 17.69 -15.13 -7.34
CA GLU A 554 17.68 -14.99 -5.88
C GLU A 554 16.41 -14.30 -5.39
N SER A 555 15.95 -13.27 -6.08
CA SER A 555 14.68 -12.60 -5.79
C SER A 555 13.49 -13.56 -5.92
N LEU A 556 13.47 -14.40 -6.97
CA LEU A 556 12.44 -15.44 -7.14
C LEU A 556 12.52 -16.51 -6.04
N ILE A 557 13.72 -16.93 -5.64
CA ILE A 557 13.93 -17.87 -4.53
C ILE A 557 13.35 -17.28 -3.24
N GLN A 558 13.60 -16.00 -2.95
CA GLN A 558 13.06 -15.33 -1.77
C GLN A 558 11.54 -15.28 -1.80
N ALA A 559 10.95 -14.89 -2.93
CA ALA A 559 9.50 -14.90 -3.10
C ALA A 559 8.88 -16.29 -2.82
N THR A 560 9.46 -17.36 -3.38
CA THR A 560 8.97 -18.73 -3.08
C THR A 560 9.15 -19.11 -1.61
N ARG A 561 10.21 -18.65 -0.94
CA ARG A 561 10.40 -18.88 0.50
C ARG A 561 9.34 -18.16 1.33
N SER A 562 9.04 -16.91 1.00
CA SER A 562 8.07 -16.09 1.73
C SER A 562 6.64 -16.59 1.61
N LEU A 563 6.29 -17.31 0.54
CA LEU A 563 4.98 -17.96 0.39
C LEU A 563 4.89 -19.33 1.08
N ARG A 564 6.01 -19.98 1.39
CA ARG A 564 6.01 -21.33 2.01
C ARG A 564 5.74 -21.27 3.52
N GLY A 565 5.35 -22.41 4.08
CA GLY A 565 5.27 -22.59 5.54
C GLY A 565 4.21 -21.73 6.24
N GLY A 566 3.13 -21.39 5.52
CA GLY A 566 2.05 -20.54 6.02
C GLY A 566 2.03 -19.12 5.44
N GLY A 567 3.07 -18.72 4.69
CA GLY A 567 3.10 -17.42 4.02
C GLY A 567 1.95 -17.19 3.04
N LEU A 568 1.62 -18.21 2.23
CA LEU A 568 0.46 -18.19 1.34
C LEU A 568 -0.85 -17.98 2.11
N SER A 569 -0.99 -18.64 3.25
CA SER A 569 -2.14 -18.43 4.14
C SER A 569 -2.18 -16.99 4.65
N ALA A 570 -1.05 -16.39 5.03
CA ALA A 570 -0.98 -15.01 5.50
C ALA A 570 -1.35 -14.00 4.41
N VAL A 571 -0.95 -14.25 3.15
CA VAL A 571 -1.36 -13.43 1.99
C VAL A 571 -2.88 -13.50 1.82
N LEU A 572 -3.46 -14.70 1.78
CA LEU A 572 -4.90 -14.87 1.63
C LEU A 572 -5.68 -14.17 2.76
N GLU A 573 -5.20 -14.26 4.02
CA GLU A 573 -5.79 -13.54 5.15
C GLU A 573 -5.68 -12.03 5.01
N ALA A 574 -4.54 -11.51 4.53
CA ALA A 574 -4.37 -10.06 4.32
C ALA A 574 -5.33 -9.51 3.25
N TYR A 575 -5.65 -10.32 2.23
CA TYR A 575 -6.61 -9.97 1.18
C TYR A 575 -8.05 -10.38 1.46
N ARG A 576 -8.31 -11.03 2.60
CA ARG A 576 -9.65 -11.41 3.02
C ARG A 576 -10.66 -10.26 2.92
N PRO A 577 -10.32 -9.00 3.30
CA PRO A 577 -11.18 -7.86 3.06
C PRO A 577 -11.82 -7.78 1.68
N TYR A 578 -10.99 -7.93 0.64
CA TYR A 578 -11.43 -7.87 -0.75
C TYR A 578 -12.24 -9.11 -1.14
N ILE A 579 -11.89 -10.27 -0.60
CA ILE A 579 -12.60 -11.52 -0.86
C ILE A 579 -14.01 -11.44 -0.27
N ASP A 580 -14.14 -10.96 0.97
CA ASP A 580 -15.42 -10.89 1.67
C ASP A 580 -16.36 -9.85 1.03
N THR A 581 -15.87 -8.69 0.58
CA THR A 581 -16.70 -7.73 -0.18
C THR A 581 -17.08 -8.25 -1.57
N ALA A 582 -16.19 -9.00 -2.23
CA ALA A 582 -16.45 -9.60 -3.53
C ALA A 582 -17.63 -10.58 -3.52
N LEU A 583 -17.87 -11.25 -2.39
CA LEU A 583 -19.03 -12.14 -2.22
C LEU A 583 -20.35 -11.41 -2.50
N PHE A 584 -20.36 -10.09 -2.30
CA PHE A 584 -21.53 -9.22 -2.46
C PHE A 584 -21.41 -8.28 -3.67
N GLU A 585 -20.44 -8.44 -4.57
CA GLU A 585 -20.08 -7.45 -5.60
C GLU A 585 -21.12 -7.21 -6.71
N GLY A 586 -21.84 -6.10 -6.61
CA GLY A 586 -22.95 -5.66 -7.46
C GLY A 586 -24.32 -5.89 -6.81
N THR A 587 -24.35 -6.17 -5.50
CA THR A 587 -25.59 -6.27 -4.73
C THR A 587 -25.79 -4.95 -4.02
N GLN A 588 -27.03 -4.71 -3.60
CA GLN A 588 -27.35 -3.59 -2.73
C GLN A 588 -26.64 -3.71 -1.37
N PHE A 589 -26.31 -4.92 -0.92
CA PHE A 589 -25.56 -5.11 0.32
C PHE A 589 -24.08 -4.66 0.21
N GLN A 590 -23.43 -4.81 -0.95
CA GLN A 590 -22.10 -4.22 -1.15
C GLN A 590 -22.13 -2.69 -1.04
N ASN A 591 -23.16 -2.05 -1.58
CA ASN A 591 -23.31 -0.60 -1.46
C ASN A 591 -23.37 -0.17 0.01
N VAL A 592 -24.14 -0.91 0.83
CA VAL A 592 -24.23 -0.70 2.29
C VAL A 592 -22.87 -0.88 2.97
N ILE A 593 -22.13 -1.95 2.66
CA ILE A 593 -20.77 -2.17 3.21
C ILE A 593 -19.84 -1.01 2.86
N ALA A 594 -19.85 -0.57 1.61
CA ALA A 594 -18.95 0.47 1.13
C ALA A 594 -19.27 1.84 1.75
N LEU A 595 -20.55 2.23 1.80
CA LEU A 595 -21.00 3.47 2.44
C LEU A 595 -20.67 3.48 3.93
N ASN A 596 -20.97 2.38 4.64
CA ASN A 596 -20.59 2.22 6.04
C ASN A 596 -19.09 2.37 6.24
N LYS A 597 -18.27 1.74 5.40
CA LYS A 597 -16.81 1.79 5.55
C LYS A 597 -16.28 3.22 5.42
N VAL A 598 -16.78 3.99 4.45
CA VAL A 598 -16.41 5.40 4.30
C VAL A 598 -16.85 6.20 5.52
N SER A 599 -18.07 6.01 6.02
CA SER A 599 -18.54 6.67 7.24
C SER A 599 -17.67 6.33 8.45
N VAL A 600 -17.30 5.06 8.61
CA VAL A 600 -16.40 4.59 9.68
C VAL A 600 -15.05 5.30 9.60
N ASN A 601 -14.43 5.38 8.42
CA ASN A 601 -13.16 6.08 8.22
C ASN A 601 -13.26 7.55 8.67
N ILE A 602 -14.34 8.24 8.32
CA ILE A 602 -14.57 9.63 8.71
C ILE A 602 -14.78 9.78 10.23
N TYR A 603 -15.60 8.93 10.84
CA TYR A 603 -15.87 8.98 12.28
C TYR A 603 -14.65 8.57 13.12
N GLU A 604 -13.83 7.62 12.66
CA GLU A 604 -12.56 7.25 13.30
C GLU A 604 -11.57 8.41 13.27
N SER A 605 -11.49 9.10 12.12
CA SER A 605 -10.69 10.31 11.98
C SER A 605 -11.14 11.40 12.96
N ALA A 606 -12.45 11.66 13.02
CA ALA A 606 -13.02 12.61 13.97
C ALA A 606 -12.70 12.22 15.42
N LYS A 607 -12.84 10.95 15.78
CA LYS A 607 -12.52 10.44 17.11
C LYS A 607 -11.05 10.70 17.48
N MET A 608 -10.11 10.40 16.59
CA MET A 608 -8.68 10.68 16.81
C MET A 608 -8.41 12.17 17.00
N VAL A 609 -9.06 13.03 16.22
CA VAL A 609 -8.95 14.49 16.38
C VAL A 609 -9.51 14.94 17.74
N PHE A 610 -10.65 14.41 18.18
CA PHE A 610 -11.22 14.73 19.48
C PHE A 610 -10.38 14.18 20.65
N GLU A 611 -9.72 13.04 20.49
CA GLU A 611 -8.75 12.53 21.46
C GLU A 611 -7.54 13.45 21.61
N ASP A 612 -7.04 14.00 20.49
CA ASP A 612 -5.99 15.03 20.54
C ASP A 612 -6.53 16.31 21.20
N ILE A 613 -7.70 16.83 20.81
CA ILE A 613 -8.32 18.01 21.45
C ILE A 613 -8.45 17.82 22.96
N LYS A 614 -9.00 16.69 23.41
CA LYS A 614 -9.12 16.34 24.83
C LYS A 614 -7.75 16.37 25.49
N TYR A 615 -6.77 15.69 24.91
CA TYR A 615 -5.40 15.71 25.43
C TYR A 615 -4.85 17.13 25.51
N GLN A 616 -5.03 17.98 24.50
CA GLN A 616 -4.51 19.35 24.50
C GLN A 616 -5.17 20.24 25.55
N LEU A 617 -6.47 20.05 25.82
CA LEU A 617 -7.21 20.83 26.82
C LEU A 617 -7.04 20.32 28.25
N SER A 618 -6.64 19.06 28.45
CA SER A 618 -6.52 18.46 29.79
C SER A 618 -5.48 19.19 30.66
N ASP A 619 -5.60 19.03 31.97
CA ASP A 619 -4.70 19.60 33.00
C ASP A 619 -4.73 21.14 33.12
N ASN A 620 -5.54 21.82 32.31
CA ASN A 620 -5.81 23.24 32.47
C ASN A 620 -6.71 23.49 33.69
N LYS A 621 -6.47 24.59 34.42
CA LYS A 621 -7.24 24.96 35.62
C LYS A 621 -8.30 26.02 35.37
N ALA A 622 -8.38 26.56 34.16
CA ALA A 622 -9.39 27.52 33.79
C ALA A 622 -10.73 26.81 33.63
N VAL A 623 -11.75 27.26 34.37
CA VAL A 623 -13.09 26.64 34.41
C VAL A 623 -13.68 26.47 33.00
N ALA A 624 -13.49 27.45 32.11
CA ALA A 624 -13.96 27.38 30.73
C ALA A 624 -13.26 26.26 29.92
N VAL A 625 -11.97 26.02 30.17
CA VAL A 625 -11.17 25.01 29.47
C VAL A 625 -11.46 23.62 30.02
N GLU A 626 -11.56 23.46 31.35
CA GLU A 626 -12.00 22.21 31.98
C GLU A 626 -13.39 21.78 31.51
N ALA A 627 -14.29 22.73 31.26
CA ALA A 627 -15.60 22.45 30.71
C ALA A 627 -15.50 21.91 29.26
N LEU A 628 -14.65 22.51 28.42
CA LEU A 628 -14.42 22.02 27.05
C LEU A 628 -13.75 20.64 27.03
N ASP A 629 -12.79 20.37 27.92
CA ASP A 629 -12.17 19.04 28.09
C ASP A 629 -13.25 17.97 28.36
N LYS A 630 -14.13 18.20 29.34
CA LYS A 630 -15.25 17.28 29.66
C LYS A 630 -16.21 17.10 28.50
N LEU A 631 -16.47 18.15 27.72
CA LEU A 631 -17.33 18.07 26.55
C LEU A 631 -16.67 17.27 25.41
N ALA A 632 -15.38 17.47 25.18
CA ALA A 632 -14.60 16.69 24.21
C ALA A 632 -14.57 15.20 24.60
N ASP A 633 -14.41 14.88 25.89
CA ASP A 633 -14.48 13.50 26.39
C ASP A 633 -15.83 12.84 26.10
N LYS A 634 -16.95 13.55 26.32
CA LYS A 634 -18.29 13.06 25.94
C LYS A 634 -18.42 12.82 24.44
N VAL A 635 -17.80 13.65 23.59
CA VAL A 635 -17.80 13.44 22.13
C VAL A 635 -17.02 12.18 21.77
N VAL A 636 -15.84 11.95 22.35
CA VAL A 636 -15.04 10.73 22.13
C VAL A 636 -15.83 9.48 22.51
N ILE A 637 -16.53 9.50 23.64
CA ILE A 637 -17.37 8.37 24.10
C ILE A 637 -18.50 8.08 23.10
N ASN A 638 -19.24 9.11 22.69
CA ASN A 638 -20.36 8.92 21.76
C ASN A 638 -19.89 8.51 20.35
N LEU A 639 -18.77 9.04 19.86
CA LEU A 639 -18.15 8.58 18.62
C LEU A 639 -17.74 7.11 18.71
N ALA A 640 -17.17 6.67 19.84
CA ALA A 640 -16.81 5.26 20.04
C ALA A 640 -18.05 4.34 19.99
N ILE A 641 -19.16 4.75 20.61
CA ILE A 641 -20.43 4.00 20.57
C ILE A 641 -20.98 3.93 19.14
N LEU A 642 -21.05 5.06 18.42
CA LEU A 642 -21.54 5.09 17.04
C LEU A 642 -20.67 4.25 16.11
N LEU A 643 -19.35 4.32 16.25
CA LEU A 643 -18.40 3.51 15.48
C LEU A 643 -18.61 2.01 15.70
N ASP A 644 -18.79 1.61 16.96
CA ASP A 644 -19.07 0.22 17.30
C ASP A 644 -20.40 -0.26 16.70
N GLN A 645 -21.42 0.59 16.65
CA GLN A 645 -22.69 0.28 15.98
C GLN A 645 -22.53 0.17 14.46
N LEU A 646 -21.89 1.13 13.80
CA LEU A 646 -21.64 1.08 12.36
C LEU A 646 -20.86 -0.18 11.94
N LYS A 647 -19.90 -0.61 12.75
CA LYS A 647 -19.14 -1.84 12.53
C LYS A 647 -20.01 -3.10 12.67
N ARG A 648 -20.95 -3.14 13.61
CA ARG A 648 -21.89 -4.27 13.81
C ARG A 648 -22.84 -4.49 12.63
N GLY A 649 -23.23 -3.41 11.95
CA GLY A 649 -24.08 -3.45 10.75
C GLY A 649 -23.35 -3.78 9.44
N SER A 650 -22.02 -3.94 9.49
CA SER A 650 -21.18 -4.34 8.36
C SER A 650 -20.67 -5.77 8.57
N ILE A 651 -20.20 -6.40 7.49
CA ILE A 651 -19.30 -7.55 7.63
C ILE A 651 -18.01 -7.04 8.27
N GLU A 652 -17.45 -7.81 9.21
CA GLU A 652 -16.10 -7.54 9.70
C GLU A 652 -15.14 -7.78 8.55
N VAL A 653 -14.58 -6.69 8.01
CA VAL A 653 -13.68 -6.69 6.86
C VAL A 653 -12.25 -6.54 7.32
#